data_AF-A0AAD7ZXJ8-F1
#
_entry.id   AF-A0AAD7ZXJ8-F1
#
_cell.length_a   1.000
_cell.length_b   1.000
_cell.length_c   1.000
_cell.angle_alpha   90.00
_cell.angle_beta   90.00
_cell.angle_gamma   90.00
#
_symmetry.space_group_name_H-M   'P 1'
#
loop_
_entity.id
_entity.type
_entity.pdbx_description
1 polymer ?
#
loop_
_entity_poly.entity_id
_entity_poly.type
_entity_poly.pdbx_seq_one_letter_code
_entity_poly.pdbx_strand_id
1 'polypeptide(L)'
;ICYAEFASRVPRAGSAYIYSYVCVGEFVAFVIGWNLILEYVIGTASVARGLSSYIDALIGNVMKEKMEELMPMSVDFLSSYPDFFSFVVIMLLAGLLSIGVKESTILNNIFTAVNLLTVITVIIAGAIKSDVKNWMIPKSEIPADKVEHAGEGGFMPFGVAGIMAGAAKCFYGFVGFDCVATTGEEAKNPQRSIPIAIVISLIIIFLSYFGISTVLTMMLPYFEQDENAPLPHVFTNVGWTAIMWIVTVGAVFALCTSLLGAMFPLPRILYAMANDGLLFRSLAKINARTKTPILATLISGFLAGIMALIFDLNQLIDMMSIGTLLAYTIVAICVLVLRYEDPQPVSYDYSSQEQNLRFGRTGIVVNVIHALKHLFNLSMIKYPSIMSSSITKFGIVLFSIFACGFCAILIFAGSALYNLEPWALCVTVILAVLMLVILLIIGRQPNTTVKLTFKVPLVPIIPALSVIINVYLMLVLDKYTWIRFGVWLVIGFLIYILYSLKNSDKIKKDKYKVKLSGKMLDLEDFDHVFKQENRRNIRHLTAVDLTLLGIGSTLGVGIYVLAGSVAKNTAGPSVVVSFLLAAIASVFAGLCYAEFGSRVPRAGSAYVYSYVCVGEFVAFVIGWNLILEYAIGGASVARGLSSYFDVLIGNKINTFFNETMHMDEEFLSMRLADYPDFFAAGLILFFICALAFGLKESSKVNNVFTVLNVIVVLVVIIAGAIKAKDLPSVKAFKETIVYAAVGGFFPYGFKGMISGAATCFYGFVGFDCVATAGEEAKNPQRTIPIAVVASLTVIFLAYFGVSTVLTMMVPYYEQ
;
A
#
# COMPACT_ATOMS: atom_id res chain seq x y z
N ILE A 1 -6.10 18.24 -6.33
CA ILE A 1 -5.64 18.93 -7.58
C ILE A 1 -5.32 17.97 -8.72
N CYS A 2 -4.40 16.99 -8.59
CA CYS A 2 -4.01 16.11 -9.72
C CYS A 2 -5.19 15.33 -10.36
N TYR A 3 -6.11 14.80 -9.56
CA TYR A 3 -7.37 14.19 -10.02
C TYR A 3 -8.23 15.13 -10.88
N ALA A 4 -8.26 16.43 -10.58
CA ALA A 4 -9.05 17.40 -11.33
C ALA A 4 -8.52 17.61 -12.76
N GLU A 5 -7.19 17.64 -12.96
CA GLU A 5 -6.64 17.63 -14.33
C GLU A 5 -6.99 16.31 -15.03
N PHE A 6 -6.89 15.18 -14.33
CA PHE A 6 -7.17 13.88 -14.93
C PHE A 6 -8.61 13.71 -15.40
N ALA A 7 -9.59 14.12 -14.59
CA ALA A 7 -10.99 14.15 -14.99
C ALA A 7 -11.25 15.07 -16.20
N SER A 8 -10.46 16.15 -16.35
CA SER A 8 -10.53 17.01 -17.54
C SER A 8 -9.89 16.40 -18.79
N ARG A 9 -8.94 15.47 -18.64
CA ARG A 9 -8.31 14.71 -19.73
C ARG A 9 -9.12 13.49 -20.17
N VAL A 10 -9.65 12.72 -19.21
CA VAL A 10 -10.31 11.42 -19.46
C VAL A 10 -11.63 11.35 -18.67
N PRO A 11 -12.73 11.94 -19.18
CA PRO A 11 -14.04 11.87 -18.54
C PRO A 11 -14.71 10.51 -18.82
N ARG A 12 -14.37 9.50 -18.01
CA ARG A 12 -14.96 8.15 -18.03
C ARG A 12 -15.19 7.64 -16.61
N ALA A 13 -16.14 6.73 -16.42
CA ALA A 13 -16.52 6.20 -15.12
C ALA A 13 -15.52 5.14 -14.64
N GLY A 14 -14.74 5.46 -13.60
CA GLY A 14 -13.74 4.55 -13.03
C GLY A 14 -12.51 5.21 -12.40
N SER A 15 -12.43 6.54 -12.35
CA SER A 15 -11.41 7.28 -11.58
C SER A 15 -9.97 6.80 -11.89
N ALA A 16 -9.11 6.67 -10.87
CA ALA A 16 -7.68 6.37 -11.02
C ALA A 16 -7.38 5.03 -11.71
N TYR A 17 -8.32 4.06 -11.71
CA TYR A 17 -8.20 2.83 -12.52
C TYR A 17 -8.09 3.16 -14.02
N ILE A 18 -9.10 3.85 -14.59
CA ILE A 18 -9.11 4.18 -16.02
C ILE A 18 -7.96 5.13 -16.37
N TYR A 19 -7.66 6.10 -15.50
CA TYR A 19 -6.55 7.03 -15.73
C TYR A 19 -5.25 6.26 -15.93
N SER A 20 -4.97 5.29 -15.07
CA SER A 20 -3.73 4.49 -15.14
C SER A 20 -3.73 3.47 -16.28
N TYR A 21 -4.91 2.99 -16.71
CA TYR A 21 -5.08 2.08 -17.86
C TYR A 21 -4.71 2.73 -19.18
N VAL A 22 -4.99 4.03 -19.29
CA VAL A 22 -4.63 4.88 -20.42
C VAL A 22 -3.16 5.32 -20.36
N CYS A 23 -2.65 5.71 -19.18
CA CYS A 23 -1.35 6.39 -19.07
C CYS A 23 -0.13 5.49 -18.88
N VAL A 24 -0.25 4.41 -18.10
CA VAL A 24 0.91 3.61 -17.66
C VAL A 24 0.83 2.19 -18.17
N GLY A 25 -0.36 1.60 -18.12
CA GLY A 25 -0.62 0.27 -18.65
C GLY A 25 -1.78 -0.43 -17.95
N GLU A 26 -2.31 -1.44 -18.63
CA GLU A 26 -3.38 -2.33 -18.16
C GLU A 26 -3.16 -2.86 -16.75
N PHE A 27 -1.89 -3.10 -16.40
CA PHE A 27 -1.53 -3.68 -15.14
C PHE A 27 -1.36 -2.65 -14.01
N VAL A 28 -0.69 -1.52 -14.22
CA VAL A 28 -0.65 -0.48 -13.17
C VAL A 28 -2.07 0.02 -12.89
N ALA A 29 -2.92 0.01 -13.91
CA ALA A 29 -4.37 0.09 -13.73
C ALA A 29 -4.91 -1.05 -12.88
N PHE A 30 -4.64 -2.33 -13.18
CA PHE A 30 -5.06 -3.43 -12.32
C PHE A 30 -4.69 -3.19 -10.85
N VAL A 31 -3.43 -2.86 -10.53
CA VAL A 31 -2.98 -2.58 -9.16
C VAL A 31 -3.85 -1.50 -8.51
N ILE A 32 -4.14 -0.42 -9.23
CA ILE A 32 -4.88 0.73 -8.70
C ILE A 32 -6.37 0.44 -8.60
N GLY A 33 -6.99 -0.18 -9.62
CA GLY A 33 -8.39 -0.61 -9.56
C GLY A 33 -8.60 -1.64 -8.45
N TRP A 34 -7.62 -2.51 -8.25
CA TRP A 34 -7.60 -3.43 -7.13
C TRP A 34 -7.49 -2.69 -5.80
N ASN A 35 -6.53 -1.78 -5.62
CA ASN A 35 -6.40 -1.00 -4.39
C ASN A 35 -7.64 -0.11 -4.11
N LEU A 36 -8.27 0.44 -5.14
CA LEU A 36 -9.55 1.13 -5.02
C LEU A 36 -10.66 0.18 -4.52
N ILE A 37 -10.63 -1.10 -4.89
CA ILE A 37 -11.56 -2.09 -4.33
C ILE A 37 -11.32 -2.24 -2.81
N LEU A 38 -10.06 -2.27 -2.32
CA LEU A 38 -9.81 -2.23 -0.87
C LEU A 38 -10.35 -0.94 -0.25
N GLU A 39 -9.97 0.19 -0.83
CA GLU A 39 -10.26 1.54 -0.34
C GLU A 39 -11.76 1.73 -0.11
N TYR A 40 -12.60 1.31 -1.05
CA TYR A 40 -14.05 1.40 -0.88
C TYR A 40 -14.68 0.24 -0.08
N VAL A 41 -14.09 -0.97 -0.09
CA VAL A 41 -14.54 -2.08 0.79
C VAL A 41 -14.32 -1.70 2.25
N ILE A 42 -13.15 -1.19 2.56
CA ILE A 42 -12.75 -0.74 3.89
C ILE A 42 -13.36 0.61 4.24
N GLY A 43 -13.53 1.51 3.27
CA GLY A 43 -14.31 2.74 3.44
C GLY A 43 -15.76 2.46 3.83
N THR A 44 -16.37 1.46 3.21
CA THR A 44 -17.69 0.96 3.61
C THR A 44 -17.64 0.35 5.02
N ALA A 45 -16.63 -0.48 5.31
CA ALA A 45 -16.53 -1.15 6.59
C ALA A 45 -16.26 -0.20 7.78
N SER A 46 -15.35 0.76 7.64
CA SER A 46 -14.97 1.69 8.71
C SER A 46 -16.12 2.63 9.04
N VAL A 47 -16.85 3.13 8.03
CA VAL A 47 -18.01 3.99 8.26
C VAL A 47 -19.16 3.21 8.91
N ALA A 48 -19.35 1.94 8.58
CA ALA A 48 -20.32 1.08 9.25
C ALA A 48 -19.93 0.74 10.70
N ARG A 49 -18.64 0.48 10.97
CA ARG A 49 -18.11 0.31 12.34
C ARG A 49 -18.28 1.58 13.17
N GLY A 50 -17.87 2.74 12.64
CA GLY A 50 -18.06 4.03 13.30
C GLY A 50 -19.54 4.35 13.57
N LEU A 51 -20.44 3.98 12.66
CA LEU A 51 -21.89 4.07 12.86
C LEU A 51 -22.39 3.15 13.99
N SER A 52 -21.85 1.94 14.08
CA SER A 52 -22.13 1.00 15.19
C SER A 52 -21.66 1.58 16.52
N SER A 53 -20.40 2.01 16.63
CA SER A 53 -19.83 2.64 17.83
C SER A 53 -20.61 3.89 18.27
N TYR A 54 -21.03 4.74 17.32
CA TYR A 54 -21.86 5.92 17.61
C TYR A 54 -23.27 5.58 18.11
N ILE A 55 -23.84 4.44 17.70
CA ILE A 55 -25.15 3.98 18.17
C ILE A 55 -25.03 3.27 19.52
N ASP A 56 -23.99 2.46 19.70
CA ASP A 56 -23.75 1.72 20.93
C ASP A 56 -23.43 2.65 22.12
N ALA A 57 -22.62 3.69 21.89
CA ALA A 57 -22.34 4.73 22.88
C ALA A 57 -23.60 5.45 23.41
N LEU A 58 -24.71 5.46 22.66
CA LEU A 58 -25.98 6.08 23.08
C LEU A 58 -26.86 5.17 23.93
N ILE A 59 -26.71 3.85 23.78
CA ILE A 59 -27.39 2.85 24.59
C ILE A 59 -26.54 2.38 25.77
N GLY A 60 -25.32 2.92 25.92
CA GLY A 60 -24.41 2.65 27.03
C GLY A 60 -23.45 1.48 26.80
N ASN A 61 -22.97 1.29 25.56
CA ASN A 61 -22.04 0.21 25.15
C ASN A 61 -22.60 -1.22 25.28
N VAL A 62 -23.93 -1.36 25.36
CA VAL A 62 -24.63 -2.62 25.60
C VAL A 62 -24.43 -3.64 24.45
N MET A 63 -24.25 -3.20 23.21
CA MET A 63 -23.91 -4.12 22.10
C MET A 63 -22.50 -4.65 22.25
N LYS A 64 -21.50 -3.79 22.50
CA LYS A 64 -20.12 -4.20 22.76
C LYS A 64 -20.05 -5.16 23.95
N GLU A 65 -20.52 -4.75 25.13
CA GLU A 65 -20.44 -5.56 26.35
C GLU A 65 -21.10 -6.93 26.16
N LYS A 66 -22.30 -6.99 25.56
CA LYS A 66 -23.01 -8.26 25.36
C LYS A 66 -22.40 -9.13 24.26
N MET A 67 -21.79 -8.55 23.22
CA MET A 67 -21.09 -9.33 22.19
C MET A 67 -19.70 -9.80 22.66
N GLU A 68 -19.00 -9.04 23.50
CA GLU A 68 -17.76 -9.46 24.17
C GLU A 68 -18.02 -10.58 25.20
N GLU A 69 -19.18 -10.59 25.87
CA GLU A 69 -19.59 -11.70 26.74
C GLU A 69 -19.95 -12.97 25.93
N LEU A 70 -20.66 -12.84 24.81
CA LEU A 70 -21.19 -13.98 24.05
C LEU A 70 -20.22 -14.58 23.03
N MET A 71 -19.40 -13.75 22.38
CA MET A 71 -18.48 -14.15 21.30
C MET A 71 -17.16 -13.34 21.34
N PRO A 72 -16.38 -13.45 22.44
CA PRO A 72 -15.08 -12.78 22.53
C PRO A 72 -14.11 -13.32 21.50
N MET A 73 -13.54 -12.42 20.69
CA MET A 73 -12.45 -12.73 19.76
C MET A 73 -11.13 -12.33 20.42
N SER A 74 -10.49 -13.27 21.11
CA SER A 74 -9.23 -13.11 21.86
C SER A 74 -7.98 -13.00 20.97
N VAL A 75 -8.09 -12.23 19.89
CA VAL A 75 -7.11 -12.08 18.82
C VAL A 75 -6.83 -10.60 18.67
N ASP A 76 -5.71 -10.11 19.20
CA ASP A 76 -5.27 -8.69 19.17
C ASP A 76 -5.33 -8.04 17.76
N PHE A 77 -5.23 -8.91 16.76
CA PHE A 77 -5.33 -8.71 15.33
C PHE A 77 -6.71 -8.19 14.88
N LEU A 78 -7.80 -8.59 15.54
CA LEU A 78 -9.19 -8.34 15.12
C LEU A 78 -9.88 -7.34 16.05
N SER A 79 -11.18 -7.10 15.85
CA SER A 79 -12.04 -6.51 16.89
C SER A 79 -12.20 -7.50 18.05
N SER A 80 -12.43 -7.00 19.26
CA SER A 80 -12.73 -7.82 20.44
C SER A 80 -14.04 -8.62 20.33
N TYR A 81 -14.98 -8.16 19.50
CA TYR A 81 -16.25 -8.83 19.21
C TYR A 81 -16.66 -8.73 17.72
N PRO A 82 -17.45 -9.70 17.21
CA PRO A 82 -18.01 -9.66 15.86
C PRO A 82 -19.21 -8.71 15.76
N ASP A 83 -19.09 -7.64 14.96
CA ASP A 83 -20.14 -6.62 14.83
C ASP A 83 -21.18 -6.95 13.75
N PHE A 84 -22.21 -7.69 14.17
CA PHE A 84 -23.33 -8.08 13.33
C PHE A 84 -24.21 -6.89 12.90
N PHE A 85 -24.21 -5.77 13.65
CA PHE A 85 -24.99 -4.58 13.29
C PHE A 85 -24.41 -3.91 12.04
N SER A 86 -23.10 -3.68 12.02
CA SER A 86 -22.36 -3.16 10.86
C SER A 86 -22.54 -4.04 9.63
N PHE A 87 -22.46 -5.38 9.81
CA PHE A 87 -22.71 -6.35 8.73
C PHE A 87 -24.14 -6.19 8.15
N VAL A 88 -25.16 -6.15 9.00
CA VAL A 88 -26.57 -6.03 8.57
C VAL A 88 -26.82 -4.70 7.87
N VAL A 89 -26.31 -3.58 8.39
CA VAL A 89 -26.47 -2.25 7.76
C VAL A 89 -25.85 -2.23 6.36
N ILE A 90 -24.63 -2.76 6.19
CA ILE A 90 -23.99 -2.84 4.86
C ILE A 90 -24.81 -3.71 3.90
N MET A 91 -25.31 -4.87 4.35
CA MET A 91 -26.10 -5.76 3.50
C MET A 91 -27.45 -5.13 3.08
N LEU A 92 -28.11 -4.37 3.97
CA LEU A 92 -29.32 -3.61 3.64
C LEU A 92 -29.04 -2.52 2.59
N LEU A 93 -27.94 -1.78 2.73
CA LEU A 93 -27.54 -0.73 1.77
C LEU A 93 -27.07 -1.31 0.42
N ALA A 94 -26.42 -2.48 0.41
CA ALA A 94 -26.11 -3.22 -0.82
C ALA A 94 -27.40 -3.67 -1.56
N GLY A 95 -28.42 -4.07 -0.80
CA GLY A 95 -29.77 -4.32 -1.33
C GLY A 95 -30.38 -3.06 -1.94
N LEU A 96 -30.38 -1.94 -1.20
CA LEU A 96 -30.92 -0.65 -1.67
C LEU A 96 -30.26 -0.16 -2.96
N LEU A 97 -28.91 -0.16 -3.00
CA LEU A 97 -28.12 0.23 -4.19
C LEU A 97 -28.34 -0.71 -5.38
N SER A 98 -28.77 -1.95 -5.15
CA SER A 98 -29.14 -2.88 -6.23
C SER A 98 -30.46 -2.53 -6.91
N ILE A 99 -31.38 -1.83 -6.22
CA ILE A 99 -32.71 -1.45 -6.74
C ILE A 99 -32.59 -0.31 -7.77
N GLY A 100 -31.81 0.75 -7.50
CA GLY A 100 -31.55 1.79 -8.50
C GLY A 100 -30.90 3.09 -7.99
N VAL A 101 -30.06 3.68 -8.84
CA VAL A 101 -29.25 4.88 -8.52
C VAL A 101 -30.04 6.18 -8.39
N LYS A 102 -31.15 6.35 -9.13
CA LYS A 102 -31.88 7.64 -9.20
C LYS A 102 -32.44 8.08 -7.85
N GLU A 103 -33.18 7.21 -7.18
CA GLU A 103 -33.81 7.53 -5.89
C GLU A 103 -32.77 7.77 -4.79
N SER A 104 -31.67 7.00 -4.83
CA SER A 104 -30.52 7.16 -3.92
C SER A 104 -29.88 8.55 -3.99
N THR A 105 -29.94 9.23 -5.14
CA THR A 105 -29.35 10.58 -5.30
C THR A 105 -30.12 11.65 -4.51
N ILE A 106 -31.45 11.56 -4.43
CA ILE A 106 -32.27 12.51 -3.67
C ILE A 106 -32.01 12.34 -2.17
N LEU A 107 -32.03 11.09 -1.70
CA LEU A 107 -31.76 10.73 -0.31
C LEU A 107 -30.35 11.14 0.13
N ASN A 108 -29.33 10.93 -0.72
CA ASN A 108 -27.96 11.38 -0.47
C ASN A 108 -27.87 12.91 -0.31
N ASN A 109 -28.57 13.68 -1.16
CA ASN A 109 -28.56 15.15 -1.07
C ASN A 109 -29.20 15.64 0.24
N ILE A 110 -30.29 15.01 0.70
CA ILE A 110 -30.95 15.33 1.97
C ILE A 110 -30.00 15.07 3.15
N PHE A 111 -29.40 13.87 3.22
CA PHE A 111 -28.50 13.55 4.33
C PHE A 111 -27.21 14.39 4.29
N THR A 112 -26.70 14.76 3.10
CA THR A 112 -25.57 15.70 2.96
C THR A 112 -25.90 17.08 3.53
N ALA A 113 -27.13 17.58 3.33
CA ALA A 113 -27.57 18.85 3.91
C ALA A 113 -27.69 18.79 5.44
N VAL A 114 -28.21 17.67 5.98
CA VAL A 114 -28.25 17.41 7.43
C VAL A 114 -26.83 17.35 8.02
N ASN A 115 -25.89 16.67 7.36
CA ASN A 115 -24.49 16.60 7.76
C ASN A 115 -23.85 18.00 7.85
N LEU A 116 -23.98 18.82 6.80
CA LEU A 116 -23.44 20.19 6.81
C LEU A 116 -24.07 21.07 7.90
N LEU A 117 -25.37 20.96 8.15
CA LEU A 117 -26.04 21.65 9.27
C LEU A 117 -25.50 21.19 10.63
N THR A 118 -25.21 19.89 10.77
CA THR A 118 -24.63 19.29 11.98
C THR A 118 -23.23 19.85 12.26
N VAL A 119 -22.36 19.86 11.24
CA VAL A 119 -21.02 20.46 11.30
C VAL A 119 -21.08 21.93 11.74
N ILE A 120 -21.97 22.72 11.13
CA ILE A 120 -22.17 24.13 11.49
C ILE A 120 -22.64 24.27 12.95
N THR A 121 -23.54 23.39 13.41
CA THR A 121 -24.04 23.38 14.79
C THR A 121 -22.91 23.07 15.79
N VAL A 122 -22.05 22.08 15.51
CA VAL A 122 -20.87 21.77 16.33
C VAL A 122 -19.93 22.98 16.42
N ILE A 123 -19.59 23.61 15.29
CA ILE A 123 -18.65 24.73 15.25
C ILE A 123 -19.21 25.94 16.01
N ILE A 124 -20.48 26.28 15.84
CA ILE A 124 -21.10 27.43 16.55
C ILE A 124 -21.24 27.14 18.05
N ALA A 125 -21.82 26.00 18.43
CA ALA A 125 -22.03 25.66 19.83
C ALA A 125 -20.70 25.47 20.58
N GLY A 126 -19.69 24.89 19.92
CA GLY A 126 -18.37 24.71 20.49
C GLY A 126 -17.56 26.00 20.62
N ALA A 127 -17.67 26.93 19.65
CA ALA A 127 -17.04 28.25 19.77
C ALA A 127 -17.56 29.05 20.97
N ILE A 128 -18.84 28.90 21.33
CA ILE A 128 -19.45 29.51 22.53
C ILE A 128 -18.90 28.91 23.85
N LYS A 129 -18.31 27.71 23.79
CA LYS A 129 -17.84 26.92 24.93
C LYS A 129 -16.34 26.61 24.90
N SER A 130 -15.59 27.30 24.04
CA SER A 130 -14.15 27.15 23.88
C SER A 130 -13.38 27.97 24.92
N ASP A 131 -12.47 27.36 25.67
CA ASP A 131 -11.45 28.05 26.48
C ASP A 131 -10.05 27.79 25.91
N VAL A 132 -9.34 28.86 25.57
CA VAL A 132 -7.97 28.81 25.02
C VAL A 132 -6.98 28.22 26.03
N LYS A 133 -7.30 28.23 27.35
CA LYS A 133 -6.49 27.54 28.37
C LYS A 133 -6.30 26.05 28.09
N ASN A 134 -7.24 25.39 27.43
CA ASN A 134 -7.14 23.96 27.10
C ASN A 134 -6.00 23.65 26.10
N TRP A 135 -5.48 24.67 25.40
CA TRP A 135 -4.27 24.59 24.57
C TRP A 135 -2.98 25.05 25.30
N MET A 136 -3.07 25.43 26.57
CA MET A 136 -1.96 26.00 27.36
C MET A 136 -1.71 25.25 28.69
N ILE A 137 -2.45 24.17 28.97
CA ILE A 137 -2.33 23.38 30.20
C ILE A 137 -0.87 22.90 30.38
N PRO A 138 -0.14 23.37 31.41
CA PRO A 138 1.21 22.89 31.67
C PRO A 138 1.19 21.47 32.24
N LYS A 139 2.26 20.70 32.04
CA LYS A 139 2.40 19.32 32.52
C LYS A 139 2.08 19.13 34.02
N SER A 140 2.29 20.16 34.83
CA SER A 140 2.00 20.21 36.27
C SER A 140 0.52 20.29 36.64
N GLU A 141 -0.36 20.69 35.71
CA GLU A 141 -1.82 20.79 35.93
C GLU A 141 -2.58 19.58 35.36
N ILE A 142 -1.88 18.65 34.71
CA ILE A 142 -2.47 17.41 34.19
C ILE A 142 -2.70 16.43 35.34
N PRO A 143 -3.88 15.80 35.46
CA PRO A 143 -4.15 14.78 36.49
C PRO A 143 -3.11 13.65 36.46
N ALA A 144 -2.61 13.23 37.63
CA ALA A 144 -1.47 12.32 37.76
C ALA A 144 -1.70 10.93 37.12
N ASP A 145 -2.97 10.50 37.04
CA ASP A 145 -3.44 9.34 36.31
C ASP A 145 -3.33 9.47 34.78
N LYS A 146 -3.33 10.70 34.25
CA LYS A 146 -3.34 11.01 32.80
C LYS A 146 -2.01 11.54 32.25
N VAL A 147 -1.09 12.02 33.08
CA VAL A 147 0.23 12.56 32.66
C VAL A 147 0.95 11.64 31.65
N GLU A 148 0.92 10.33 31.91
CA GLU A 148 1.58 9.30 31.10
C GLU A 148 0.99 9.08 29.70
N HIS A 149 -0.22 9.58 29.45
CA HIS A 149 -0.89 9.54 28.14
C HIS A 149 -1.09 10.94 27.56
N ALA A 150 -0.93 11.99 28.36
CA ALA A 150 -1.07 13.38 27.94
C ALA A 150 0.24 14.03 27.44
N GLY A 151 1.42 13.49 27.74
CA GLY A 151 2.70 14.03 27.25
C GLY A 151 3.14 15.31 27.96
N GLU A 152 3.73 16.27 27.23
CA GLU A 152 4.37 17.47 27.83
C GLU A 152 3.41 18.64 28.10
N GLY A 153 2.12 18.54 27.75
CA GLY A 153 1.16 19.63 27.88
C GLY A 153 1.19 20.67 26.74
N GLY A 154 0.38 21.71 26.90
CA GLY A 154 0.25 22.81 25.93
C GLY A 154 -0.35 22.39 24.58
N PHE A 155 -0.02 23.15 23.53
CA PHE A 155 -0.62 23.03 22.19
C PHE A 155 -0.05 21.86 21.36
N MET A 156 1.17 21.42 21.66
CA MET A 156 1.84 20.31 20.95
C MET A 156 2.49 19.32 21.94
N PRO A 157 1.69 18.66 22.80
CA PRO A 157 2.16 17.82 23.90
C PRO A 157 3.00 16.61 23.48
N PHE A 158 2.84 16.18 22.23
CA PHE A 158 3.57 15.08 21.58
C PHE A 158 4.58 15.60 20.53
N GLY A 159 4.87 16.90 20.55
CA GLY A 159 5.76 17.60 19.62
C GLY A 159 5.34 17.48 18.15
N VAL A 160 6.27 17.79 17.25
CA VAL A 160 6.06 17.69 15.79
C VAL A 160 5.81 16.24 15.35
N ALA A 161 6.40 15.25 16.03
CA ALA A 161 6.18 13.83 15.74
C ALA A 161 4.70 13.44 15.91
N GLY A 162 4.05 13.85 17.01
CA GLY A 162 2.63 13.63 17.23
C GLY A 162 1.74 14.39 16.25
N ILE A 163 2.13 15.60 15.82
CA ILE A 163 1.42 16.34 14.76
C ILE A 163 1.46 15.55 13.43
N MET A 164 2.61 14.97 13.07
CA MET A 164 2.73 14.19 11.83
C MET A 164 2.00 12.84 11.90
N ALA A 165 2.03 12.16 13.04
CA ALA A 165 1.25 10.92 13.26
C ALA A 165 -0.26 11.20 13.27
N GLY A 166 -0.69 12.28 13.93
CA GLY A 166 -2.07 12.77 13.88
C GLY A 166 -2.51 13.11 12.46
N ALA A 167 -1.67 13.82 11.68
CA ALA A 167 -1.95 14.12 10.28
C ALA A 167 -2.10 12.87 9.40
N ALA A 168 -1.33 11.80 9.67
CA ALA A 168 -1.47 10.51 8.98
C ALA A 168 -2.83 9.83 9.28
N LYS A 169 -3.33 9.89 10.52
CA LYS A 169 -4.67 9.40 10.86
C LYS A 169 -5.79 10.32 10.35
N CYS A 170 -5.66 11.64 10.49
CA CYS A 170 -6.65 12.60 10.01
C CYS A 170 -6.78 12.63 8.47
N PHE A 171 -5.79 12.13 7.73
CA PHE A 171 -5.87 11.95 6.28
C PHE A 171 -7.10 11.13 5.85
N TYR A 172 -7.52 10.14 6.66
CA TYR A 172 -8.73 9.33 6.43
C TYR A 172 -9.98 10.19 6.17
N GLY A 173 -10.18 11.29 6.91
CA GLY A 173 -11.33 12.16 6.70
C GLY A 173 -11.36 12.83 5.33
N PHE A 174 -10.19 13.02 4.69
CA PHE A 174 -10.08 13.63 3.37
C PHE A 174 -10.25 12.63 2.20
N VAL A 175 -10.45 11.35 2.48
CA VAL A 175 -10.69 10.30 1.46
C VAL A 175 -12.09 10.48 0.84
N GLY A 176 -12.24 10.14 -0.45
CA GLY A 176 -13.55 10.12 -1.13
C GLY A 176 -13.86 11.34 -2.01
N PHE A 177 -13.00 12.36 -2.12
CA PHE A 177 -13.18 13.40 -3.16
C PHE A 177 -13.04 12.82 -4.58
N ASP A 178 -12.34 11.69 -4.71
CA ASP A 178 -12.16 10.92 -5.93
C ASP A 178 -13.42 10.13 -6.35
N CYS A 179 -14.41 9.95 -5.46
CA CYS A 179 -15.74 9.46 -5.84
C CYS A 179 -16.40 10.36 -6.91
N VAL A 180 -16.12 11.67 -6.85
CA VAL A 180 -16.57 12.68 -7.84
C VAL A 180 -15.90 12.48 -9.21
N ALA A 181 -14.74 11.83 -9.26
CA ALA A 181 -14.08 11.42 -10.50
C ALA A 181 -14.66 10.12 -11.09
N THR A 182 -15.30 9.28 -10.27
CA THR A 182 -15.96 8.05 -10.72
C THR A 182 -17.28 8.31 -11.45
N THR A 183 -17.97 9.43 -11.21
CA THR A 183 -19.24 9.81 -11.89
C THR A 183 -19.06 10.44 -13.28
N GLY A 184 -17.90 10.24 -13.91
CA GLY A 184 -17.50 10.88 -15.18
C GLY A 184 -18.48 10.75 -16.36
N GLU A 185 -19.26 9.67 -16.42
CA GLU A 185 -20.25 9.41 -17.47
C GLU A 185 -21.69 9.87 -17.10
N GLU A 186 -21.91 10.21 -15.82
CA GLU A 186 -23.19 10.69 -15.29
C GLU A 186 -23.20 12.23 -15.13
N ALA A 187 -22.01 12.86 -15.03
CA ALA A 187 -21.85 14.30 -14.87
C ALA A 187 -22.07 15.08 -16.18
N LYS A 188 -22.87 16.15 -16.14
CA LYS A 188 -23.00 17.12 -17.24
C LYS A 188 -21.71 17.93 -17.38
N ASN A 189 -21.18 18.07 -18.60
CA ASN A 189 -19.92 18.77 -18.91
C ASN A 189 -18.75 18.33 -17.99
N PRO A 190 -18.41 17.03 -17.95
CA PRO A 190 -17.54 16.45 -16.92
C PRO A 190 -16.15 17.09 -16.88
N GLN A 191 -15.61 17.53 -18.02
CA GLN A 191 -14.30 18.18 -18.12
C GLN A 191 -14.22 19.54 -17.42
N ARG A 192 -15.35 20.14 -17.03
CA ARG A 192 -15.41 21.39 -16.24
C ARG A 192 -16.03 21.16 -14.86
N SER A 193 -17.11 20.37 -14.79
CA SER A 193 -17.87 20.18 -13.56
C SER A 193 -17.10 19.39 -12.50
N ILE A 194 -16.37 18.33 -12.89
CA ILE A 194 -15.62 17.48 -11.94
C ILE A 194 -14.42 18.23 -11.34
N PRO A 195 -13.58 18.96 -12.12
CA PRO A 195 -12.52 19.80 -11.55
C PRO A 195 -13.02 20.80 -10.49
N ILE A 196 -14.15 21.46 -10.75
CA ILE A 196 -14.74 22.44 -9.85
C ILE A 196 -15.28 21.76 -8.58
N ALA A 197 -16.02 20.67 -8.74
CA ALA A 197 -16.61 19.95 -7.61
C ALA A 197 -15.54 19.40 -6.65
N ILE A 198 -14.45 18.80 -7.16
CA ILE A 198 -13.33 18.30 -6.35
C ILE A 198 -12.64 19.40 -5.54
N VAL A 199 -12.49 20.61 -6.11
CA VAL A 199 -11.83 21.73 -5.41
C VAL A 199 -12.76 22.35 -4.37
N ILE A 200 -14.05 22.52 -4.68
CA ILE A 200 -15.03 23.09 -3.74
C ILE A 200 -15.28 22.14 -2.57
N SER A 201 -15.43 20.83 -2.80
CA SER A 201 -15.64 19.87 -1.72
C SER A 201 -14.46 19.84 -0.76
N LEU A 202 -13.22 19.78 -1.26
CA LEU A 202 -12.02 19.80 -0.43
C LEU A 202 -11.88 21.06 0.43
N ILE A 203 -12.28 22.23 -0.08
CA ILE A 203 -12.28 23.48 0.71
C ILE A 203 -13.32 23.43 1.83
N ILE A 204 -14.53 22.94 1.55
CA ILE A 204 -15.59 22.79 2.56
C ILE A 204 -15.18 21.77 3.64
N ILE A 205 -14.63 20.63 3.23
CA ILE A 205 -14.14 19.57 4.12
C ILE A 205 -13.00 20.09 5.01
N PHE A 206 -12.02 20.80 4.43
CA PHE A 206 -10.92 21.42 5.19
C PHE A 206 -11.44 22.39 6.26
N LEU A 207 -12.33 23.32 5.90
CA LEU A 207 -12.91 24.28 6.85
C LEU A 207 -13.75 23.57 7.94
N SER A 208 -14.45 22.50 7.58
CA SER A 208 -15.25 21.68 8.49
C SER A 208 -14.38 20.99 9.54
N TYR A 209 -13.33 20.28 9.13
CA TYR A 209 -12.45 19.57 10.05
C TYR A 209 -11.54 20.50 10.86
N PHE A 210 -11.03 21.58 10.25
CA PHE A 210 -10.28 22.60 10.99
C PHE A 210 -11.14 23.25 12.07
N GLY A 211 -12.39 23.61 11.74
CA GLY A 211 -13.36 24.15 12.68
C GLY A 211 -13.70 23.18 13.81
N ILE A 212 -14.08 21.94 13.49
CA ILE A 212 -14.42 20.91 14.49
C ILE A 212 -13.22 20.61 15.39
N SER A 213 -12.03 20.35 14.85
CA SER A 213 -10.84 20.01 15.65
C SER A 213 -10.44 21.17 16.58
N THR A 214 -10.61 22.42 16.13
CA THR A 214 -10.37 23.61 16.95
C THR A 214 -11.34 23.67 18.12
N VAL A 215 -12.66 23.64 17.88
CA VAL A 215 -13.62 23.77 18.99
C VAL A 215 -13.61 22.56 19.92
N LEU A 216 -13.43 21.35 19.40
CA LEU A 216 -13.39 20.12 20.19
C LEU A 216 -12.25 20.17 21.24
N THR A 217 -11.05 20.57 20.82
CA THR A 217 -9.86 20.68 21.70
C THR A 217 -9.81 21.95 22.55
N MET A 218 -10.64 22.97 22.25
CA MET A 218 -10.84 24.11 23.13
C MET A 218 -12.00 23.91 24.13
N MET A 219 -13.00 23.08 23.84
CA MET A 219 -14.11 22.79 24.77
C MET A 219 -13.70 21.87 25.91
N LEU A 220 -12.87 20.87 25.63
CA LEU A 220 -12.44 19.84 26.58
C LEU A 220 -10.95 19.53 26.35
N PRO A 221 -10.12 19.38 27.42
CA PRO A 221 -8.72 19.02 27.28
C PRO A 221 -8.53 17.77 26.42
N TYR A 222 -7.49 17.75 25.59
CA TYR A 222 -7.22 16.68 24.64
C TYR A 222 -7.04 15.30 25.30
N PHE A 223 -6.64 15.25 26.59
CA PHE A 223 -6.49 14.03 27.38
C PHE A 223 -7.78 13.56 28.07
N GLU A 224 -8.92 14.21 27.84
CA GLU A 224 -10.24 13.81 28.36
C GLU A 224 -11.27 13.52 27.25
N GLN A 225 -10.83 13.43 25.99
CA GLN A 225 -11.72 13.15 24.88
C GLN A 225 -11.92 11.63 24.68
N ASP A 226 -13.16 11.23 24.37
CA ASP A 226 -13.49 9.85 24.05
C ASP A 226 -13.06 9.46 22.63
N GLU A 227 -12.48 8.28 22.44
CA GLU A 227 -11.96 7.81 21.15
C GLU A 227 -13.08 7.38 20.17
N ASN A 228 -14.24 6.96 20.67
CA ASN A 228 -15.32 6.37 19.88
C ASN A 228 -16.43 7.38 19.54
N ALA A 229 -16.79 8.22 20.51
CA ALA A 229 -17.89 9.18 20.44
C ALA A 229 -17.48 10.57 21.03
N PRO A 230 -16.42 11.22 20.49
CA PRO A 230 -15.88 12.47 21.05
C PRO A 230 -16.91 13.60 21.07
N LEU A 231 -17.74 13.71 20.03
CA LEU A 231 -18.75 14.79 19.94
C LEU A 231 -19.87 14.66 20.99
N PRO A 232 -20.55 13.49 21.14
CA PRO A 232 -21.47 13.27 22.27
C PRO A 232 -20.80 13.51 23.63
N HIS A 233 -19.60 12.96 23.86
CA HIS A 233 -18.89 13.06 25.14
C HIS A 233 -18.61 14.51 25.55
N VAL A 234 -18.07 15.32 24.63
CA VAL A 234 -17.76 16.74 24.90
C VAL A 234 -19.03 17.55 25.23
N PHE A 235 -20.14 17.35 24.52
CA PHE A 235 -21.39 18.06 24.85
C PHE A 235 -22.05 17.55 26.14
N THR A 236 -21.85 16.29 26.53
CA THR A 236 -22.25 15.77 27.86
C THR A 236 -21.46 16.46 28.98
N ASN A 237 -20.14 16.51 28.89
CA ASN A 237 -19.27 17.11 29.93
C ASN A 237 -19.53 18.63 30.09
N VAL A 238 -19.88 19.31 29.00
CA VAL A 238 -20.27 20.74 29.00
C VAL A 238 -21.73 20.96 29.45
N GLY A 239 -22.50 19.88 29.71
CA GLY A 239 -23.88 19.93 30.19
C GLY A 239 -24.91 20.35 29.13
N TRP A 240 -24.56 20.27 27.84
CA TRP A 240 -25.35 20.78 26.72
C TRP A 240 -26.11 19.65 26.00
N THR A 241 -26.93 18.92 26.76
CA THR A 241 -27.67 17.70 26.34
C THR A 241 -28.56 17.90 25.11
N ALA A 242 -29.15 19.08 24.91
CA ALA A 242 -29.95 19.38 23.71
C ALA A 242 -29.08 19.42 22.44
N ILE A 243 -27.87 20.00 22.53
CA ILE A 243 -26.92 20.03 21.40
C ILE A 243 -26.29 18.65 21.20
N MET A 244 -25.97 17.93 22.27
CA MET A 244 -25.53 16.53 22.23
C MET A 244 -26.47 15.69 21.35
N TRP A 245 -27.78 15.69 21.62
CA TRP A 245 -28.75 14.92 20.81
C TRP A 245 -28.82 15.35 19.34
N ILE A 246 -28.79 16.67 19.05
CA ILE A 246 -28.79 17.18 17.67
C ILE A 246 -27.53 16.72 16.92
N VAL A 247 -26.36 16.85 17.55
CA VAL A 247 -25.06 16.49 16.98
C VAL A 247 -24.95 14.98 16.78
N THR A 248 -25.41 14.18 17.74
CA THR A 248 -25.51 12.72 17.63
C THR A 248 -26.36 12.27 16.44
N VAL A 249 -27.61 12.73 16.37
CA VAL A 249 -28.53 12.32 15.28
C VAL A 249 -27.98 12.77 13.93
N GLY A 250 -27.40 13.97 13.88
CA GLY A 250 -26.68 14.48 12.72
C GLY A 250 -25.49 13.61 12.30
N ALA A 251 -24.69 13.13 13.25
CA ALA A 251 -23.56 12.23 13.01
C ALA A 251 -24.02 10.86 12.46
N VAL A 252 -25.11 10.29 12.99
CA VAL A 252 -25.73 9.06 12.45
C VAL A 252 -26.15 9.25 10.99
N PHE A 253 -26.81 10.35 10.64
CA PHE A 253 -27.14 10.66 9.23
C PHE A 253 -25.89 10.93 8.37
N ALA A 254 -24.87 11.59 8.91
CA ALA A 254 -23.60 11.85 8.22
C ALA A 254 -22.85 10.55 7.88
N LEU A 255 -22.79 9.61 8.81
CA LEU A 255 -22.19 8.29 8.62
C LEU A 255 -23.00 7.47 7.60
N CYS A 256 -24.34 7.47 7.68
CA CYS A 256 -25.19 6.86 6.65
C CYS A 256 -24.99 7.48 5.24
N THR A 257 -24.74 8.79 5.16
CA THR A 257 -24.37 9.47 3.88
C THR A 257 -23.04 8.94 3.35
N SER A 258 -22.04 8.91 4.23
CA SER A 258 -20.66 8.51 3.89
C SER A 258 -20.60 7.04 3.50
N LEU A 259 -21.44 6.19 4.10
CA LEU A 259 -21.55 4.77 3.81
C LEU A 259 -22.14 4.53 2.41
N LEU A 260 -23.24 5.22 2.06
CA LEU A 260 -23.75 5.24 0.68
C LEU A 260 -22.71 5.78 -0.30
N GLY A 261 -21.98 6.83 0.08
CA GLY A 261 -20.91 7.43 -0.72
C GLY A 261 -19.74 6.50 -1.00
N ALA A 262 -19.32 5.68 -0.03
CA ALA A 262 -18.25 4.70 -0.17
C ALA A 262 -18.68 3.46 -0.96
N MET A 263 -19.92 3.00 -0.78
CA MET A 263 -20.46 1.84 -1.52
C MET A 263 -20.76 2.12 -3.00
N PHE A 264 -20.82 3.38 -3.42
CA PHE A 264 -21.31 3.78 -4.75
C PHE A 264 -20.26 3.69 -5.90
N PRO A 265 -18.97 4.03 -5.71
CA PRO A 265 -17.92 3.81 -6.73
C PRO A 265 -17.59 2.33 -6.95
N LEU A 266 -17.64 1.54 -5.88
CA LEU A 266 -17.09 0.19 -5.82
C LEU A 266 -17.68 -0.79 -6.87
N PRO A 267 -19.01 -0.89 -7.06
CA PRO A 267 -19.59 -1.72 -8.14
C PRO A 267 -19.23 -1.23 -9.54
N ARG A 268 -18.96 0.08 -9.73
CA ARG A 268 -18.56 0.66 -11.03
C ARG A 268 -17.12 0.28 -11.38
N ILE A 269 -16.22 0.20 -10.41
CA ILE A 269 -14.83 -0.22 -10.61
C ILE A 269 -14.75 -1.74 -10.82
N LEU A 270 -15.50 -2.52 -10.04
CA LEU A 270 -15.66 -3.96 -10.28
C LEU A 270 -16.22 -4.23 -11.68
N TYR A 271 -17.23 -3.48 -12.11
CA TYR A 271 -17.77 -3.54 -13.48
C TYR A 271 -16.72 -3.17 -14.53
N ALA A 272 -16.02 -2.05 -14.40
CA ALA A 272 -15.04 -1.58 -15.38
C ALA A 272 -13.89 -2.59 -15.55
N MET A 273 -13.30 -3.05 -14.44
CA MET A 273 -12.26 -4.07 -14.46
C MET A 273 -12.76 -5.40 -15.03
N ALA A 274 -13.98 -5.85 -14.67
CA ALA A 274 -14.54 -7.08 -15.24
C ALA A 274 -14.83 -6.96 -16.75
N ASN A 275 -15.22 -5.78 -17.22
CA ASN A 275 -15.49 -5.49 -18.62
C ASN A 275 -14.20 -5.44 -19.46
N ASP A 276 -13.09 -4.93 -18.92
CA ASP A 276 -11.75 -5.02 -19.54
C ASP A 276 -11.16 -6.46 -19.52
N GLY A 277 -11.86 -7.41 -18.89
CA GLY A 277 -11.41 -8.79 -18.67
C GLY A 277 -10.41 -8.94 -17.52
N LEU A 278 -10.27 -7.90 -16.68
CA LEU A 278 -9.36 -7.83 -15.54
C LEU A 278 -9.90 -8.44 -14.25
N LEU A 279 -11.22 -8.63 -14.14
CA LEU A 279 -11.89 -9.42 -13.10
C LEU A 279 -12.90 -10.38 -13.74
N PHE A 280 -13.51 -11.26 -12.93
CA PHE A 280 -14.51 -12.23 -13.40
C PHE A 280 -15.66 -11.54 -14.16
N ARG A 281 -15.78 -11.80 -15.47
CA ARG A 281 -16.78 -11.18 -16.38
C ARG A 281 -18.24 -11.27 -15.89
N SER A 282 -18.57 -12.22 -15.00
CA SER A 282 -19.86 -12.26 -14.30
C SER A 282 -20.20 -10.95 -13.58
N LEU A 283 -19.19 -10.25 -13.02
CA LEU A 283 -19.33 -8.95 -12.36
C LEU A 283 -19.66 -7.81 -13.34
N ALA A 284 -19.37 -7.97 -14.63
CA ALA A 284 -19.74 -7.01 -15.68
C ALA A 284 -21.21 -7.14 -16.12
N LYS A 285 -21.98 -8.11 -15.58
CA LYS A 285 -23.36 -8.37 -16.00
C LYS A 285 -24.34 -7.35 -15.38
N ILE A 286 -24.73 -6.35 -16.16
CA ILE A 286 -25.79 -5.38 -15.81
C ILE A 286 -27.18 -6.03 -15.90
N ASN A 287 -28.06 -5.72 -14.92
CA ASN A 287 -29.49 -6.09 -15.00
C ASN A 287 -30.26 -5.09 -15.89
N ALA A 288 -31.01 -5.59 -16.87
CA ALA A 288 -31.79 -4.80 -17.81
C ALA A 288 -32.87 -3.90 -17.14
N ARG A 289 -33.43 -4.29 -15.99
CA ARG A 289 -34.45 -3.50 -15.28
C ARG A 289 -33.84 -2.33 -14.49
N THR A 290 -32.86 -2.61 -13.63
CA THR A 290 -32.28 -1.61 -12.70
C THR A 290 -31.14 -0.81 -13.31
N LYS A 291 -30.55 -1.30 -14.42
CA LYS A 291 -29.34 -0.78 -15.07
C LYS A 291 -28.09 -0.76 -14.16
N THR A 292 -28.10 -1.57 -13.10
CA THR A 292 -26.99 -1.74 -12.13
C THR A 292 -26.33 -3.11 -12.26
N PRO A 293 -25.02 -3.24 -11.94
CA PRO A 293 -24.31 -4.52 -11.90
C PRO A 293 -24.56 -5.22 -10.55
N ILE A 294 -25.78 -5.71 -10.33
CA ILE A 294 -26.26 -6.24 -9.03
C ILE A 294 -25.29 -7.27 -8.40
N LEU A 295 -24.71 -8.17 -9.21
CA LEU A 295 -23.77 -9.18 -8.70
C LEU A 295 -22.49 -8.55 -8.13
N ALA A 296 -21.99 -7.47 -8.75
CA ALA A 296 -20.88 -6.70 -8.20
C ALA A 296 -21.28 -6.02 -6.89
N THR A 297 -22.44 -5.34 -6.86
CA THR A 297 -22.96 -4.65 -5.66
C THR A 297 -23.10 -5.58 -4.45
N LEU A 298 -23.70 -6.76 -4.64
CA LEU A 298 -23.92 -7.72 -3.55
C LEU A 298 -22.61 -8.37 -3.07
N ILE A 299 -21.69 -8.71 -3.98
CA ILE A 299 -20.37 -9.26 -3.60
C ILE A 299 -19.52 -8.20 -2.88
N SER A 300 -19.54 -6.95 -3.33
CA SER A 300 -18.84 -5.87 -2.64
C SER A 300 -19.43 -5.56 -1.27
N GLY A 301 -20.76 -5.56 -1.15
CA GLY A 301 -21.45 -5.35 0.13
C GLY A 301 -21.16 -6.48 1.11
N PHE A 302 -21.19 -7.74 0.65
CA PHE A 302 -20.85 -8.88 1.49
C PHE A 302 -19.39 -8.86 1.97
N LEU A 303 -18.44 -8.52 1.09
CA LEU A 303 -17.03 -8.41 1.47
C LEU A 303 -16.79 -7.25 2.47
N ALA A 304 -17.39 -6.09 2.25
CA ALA A 304 -17.33 -4.97 3.19
C ALA A 304 -18.03 -5.30 4.53
N GLY A 305 -19.14 -6.04 4.48
CA GLY A 305 -19.84 -6.57 5.65
C GLY A 305 -18.93 -7.47 6.48
N ILE A 306 -18.22 -8.41 5.86
CA ILE A 306 -17.22 -9.26 6.54
C ILE A 306 -16.08 -8.42 7.14
N MET A 307 -15.57 -7.42 6.41
CA MET A 307 -14.52 -6.55 6.94
C MET A 307 -15.00 -5.77 8.18
N ALA A 308 -16.24 -5.26 8.16
CA ALA A 308 -16.83 -4.57 9.31
C ALA A 308 -17.15 -5.53 10.48
N LEU A 309 -17.61 -6.74 10.18
CA LEU A 309 -17.90 -7.77 11.18
C LEU A 309 -16.66 -8.07 12.03
N ILE A 310 -15.51 -8.34 11.38
CA ILE A 310 -14.35 -8.94 12.06
C ILE A 310 -13.29 -7.91 12.49
N PHE A 311 -13.06 -6.81 11.75
CA PHE A 311 -12.02 -5.81 12.07
C PHE A 311 -12.57 -4.61 12.86
N ASP A 312 -11.69 -3.99 13.65
CA ASP A 312 -11.98 -2.76 14.39
C ASP A 312 -11.85 -1.48 13.54
N LEU A 313 -12.48 -0.39 13.98
CA LEU A 313 -12.45 0.93 13.33
C LEU A 313 -11.03 1.45 13.09
N ASN A 314 -10.15 1.44 14.11
CA ASN A 314 -8.76 1.91 13.95
C ASN A 314 -8.03 1.11 12.88
N GLN A 315 -8.19 -0.22 12.91
CA GLN A 315 -7.57 -1.15 11.97
C GLN A 315 -7.98 -0.85 10.53
N LEU A 316 -9.28 -0.60 10.31
CA LEU A 316 -9.85 -0.27 8.99
C LEU A 316 -9.40 1.11 8.48
N ILE A 317 -9.39 2.14 9.35
CA ILE A 317 -8.92 3.50 9.01
C ILE A 317 -7.48 3.47 8.49
N ASP A 318 -6.60 2.75 9.18
CA ASP A 318 -5.20 2.64 8.82
C ASP A 318 -5.03 1.86 7.48
N MET A 319 -5.70 0.71 7.32
CA MET A 319 -5.67 -0.10 6.06
C MET A 319 -6.09 0.69 4.81
N MET A 320 -7.08 1.58 4.95
CA MET A 320 -7.58 2.39 3.85
C MET A 320 -6.56 3.45 3.45
N SER A 321 -6.01 4.16 4.45
CA SER A 321 -5.15 5.31 4.26
C SER A 321 -3.93 4.98 3.40
N ILE A 322 -3.29 3.83 3.59
CA ILE A 322 -2.16 3.39 2.76
C ILE A 322 -2.57 3.09 1.30
N GLY A 323 -3.76 2.51 1.08
CA GLY A 323 -4.28 2.24 -0.26
C GLY A 323 -4.56 3.52 -1.04
N THR A 324 -5.25 4.47 -0.40
CA THR A 324 -5.52 5.80 -0.93
C THR A 324 -4.24 6.58 -1.22
N LEU A 325 -3.29 6.61 -0.27
CA LEU A 325 -2.03 7.33 -0.44
C LEU A 325 -1.21 6.78 -1.62
N LEU A 326 -1.19 5.46 -1.84
CA LEU A 326 -0.56 4.90 -3.03
C LEU A 326 -1.30 5.29 -4.31
N ALA A 327 -2.64 5.21 -4.33
CA ALA A 327 -3.43 5.63 -5.49
C ALA A 327 -3.18 7.11 -5.84
N TYR A 328 -3.14 7.99 -4.84
CA TYR A 328 -2.88 9.41 -5.01
C TYR A 328 -1.44 9.68 -5.47
N THR A 329 -0.47 8.91 -4.97
CA THR A 329 0.94 8.95 -5.42
C THR A 329 1.06 8.59 -6.90
N ILE A 330 0.41 7.52 -7.35
CA ILE A 330 0.49 7.11 -8.74
C ILE A 330 -0.29 8.08 -9.64
N VAL A 331 -1.42 8.65 -9.21
CA VAL A 331 -2.11 9.72 -9.96
C VAL A 331 -1.24 10.97 -10.11
N ALA A 332 -0.45 11.36 -9.09
CA ALA A 332 0.52 12.44 -9.21
C ALA A 332 1.64 12.11 -10.22
N ILE A 333 2.19 10.89 -10.18
CA ILE A 333 3.17 10.38 -11.17
C ILE A 333 2.58 10.38 -12.58
N CYS A 334 1.33 9.95 -12.75
CA CYS A 334 0.63 9.96 -14.03
C CYS A 334 0.45 11.39 -14.58
N VAL A 335 0.26 12.41 -13.74
CA VAL A 335 0.21 13.82 -14.19
C VAL A 335 1.57 14.28 -14.68
N LEU A 336 2.66 13.89 -14.02
CA LEU A 336 4.03 14.16 -14.49
C LEU A 336 4.28 13.49 -15.85
N VAL A 337 4.05 12.18 -15.97
CA VAL A 337 4.25 11.46 -17.24
C VAL A 337 3.44 12.09 -18.37
N LEU A 338 2.13 12.31 -18.18
CA LEU A 338 1.25 12.93 -19.17
C LEU A 338 1.50 14.45 -19.41
N ARG A 339 2.36 15.12 -18.64
CA ARG A 339 2.76 16.51 -18.91
C ARG A 339 3.86 16.57 -19.97
N TYR A 340 4.76 15.60 -19.99
CA TYR A 340 5.94 15.53 -20.87
C TYR A 340 5.86 14.34 -21.85
N GLU A 341 4.65 13.92 -22.19
CA GLU A 341 4.39 12.89 -23.21
C GLU A 341 3.99 13.54 -24.54
N ASP A 342 4.58 13.00 -25.61
CA ASP A 342 4.30 13.33 -27.00
C ASP A 342 3.04 12.59 -27.46
N PRO A 343 1.95 13.30 -27.86
CA PRO A 343 0.72 12.69 -28.33
C PRO A 343 0.77 12.22 -29.80
N GLN A 344 1.83 12.53 -30.55
CA GLN A 344 1.98 12.22 -31.99
C GLN A 344 3.45 11.87 -32.31
N PRO A 345 3.95 10.67 -31.93
CA PRO A 345 5.32 10.24 -32.16
C PRO A 345 5.57 9.86 -33.64
N VAL A 346 5.46 10.84 -34.53
CA VAL A 346 5.88 10.72 -35.93
C VAL A 346 7.41 10.71 -35.94
N SER A 347 7.98 9.64 -36.46
CA SER A 347 9.42 9.50 -36.65
C SER A 347 9.91 10.51 -37.69
N TYR A 348 10.42 11.66 -37.22
CA TYR A 348 11.32 12.48 -38.02
C TYR A 348 12.55 11.66 -38.36
N ASP A 349 12.70 11.34 -39.64
CA ASP A 349 13.84 10.60 -40.15
C ASP A 349 15.07 11.51 -40.14
N TYR A 350 16.05 11.22 -39.27
CA TYR A 350 17.28 12.01 -39.13
C TYR A 350 18.31 11.66 -40.22
N SER A 351 17.85 11.63 -41.47
CA SER A 351 18.56 11.08 -42.63
C SER A 351 19.23 12.14 -43.52
N SER A 352 19.66 13.29 -42.98
CA SER A 352 20.59 14.21 -43.68
C SER A 352 21.16 15.37 -42.83
N GLN A 353 22.22 15.14 -42.01
CA GLN A 353 23.34 16.11 -41.88
C GLN A 353 24.56 15.63 -41.05
N GLU A 354 24.40 14.92 -39.93
CA GLU A 354 25.50 14.69 -38.97
C GLU A 354 26.49 13.54 -39.27
N GLN A 355 26.47 12.91 -40.46
CA GLN A 355 27.41 11.84 -40.79
C GLN A 355 28.86 12.31 -41.07
N ASN A 356 29.11 13.62 -41.23
CA ASN A 356 30.38 14.14 -41.74
C ASN A 356 31.46 14.52 -40.70
N LEU A 357 31.26 14.29 -39.40
CA LEU A 357 32.34 14.42 -38.40
C LEU A 357 32.55 13.11 -37.63
N ARG A 358 33.59 12.37 -38.02
CA ARG A 358 34.07 11.18 -37.30
C ARG A 358 35.58 11.22 -37.07
N PHE A 359 35.98 10.75 -35.89
CA PHE A 359 37.35 10.44 -35.47
C PHE A 359 38.36 11.61 -35.36
N GLY A 360 38.27 12.31 -34.23
CA GLY A 360 39.41 12.95 -33.56
C GLY A 360 39.55 12.40 -32.12
N ARG A 361 40.75 12.49 -31.53
CA ARG A 361 41.08 11.92 -30.19
C ARG A 361 40.37 12.60 -28.99
N THR A 362 39.44 13.52 -29.27
CA THR A 362 38.70 14.38 -28.31
C THR A 362 37.25 13.94 -28.05
N GLY A 363 36.78 12.83 -28.66
CA GLY A 363 35.36 12.45 -28.71
C GLY A 363 34.63 12.26 -27.37
N ILE A 364 35.32 11.95 -26.27
CA ILE A 364 34.67 11.72 -24.97
C ILE A 364 34.03 13.02 -24.43
N VAL A 365 34.75 14.14 -24.47
CA VAL A 365 34.28 15.43 -23.92
C VAL A 365 33.10 15.97 -24.72
N VAL A 366 33.13 15.81 -26.05
CA VAL A 366 32.06 16.25 -26.96
C VAL A 366 30.76 15.48 -26.67
N ASN A 367 30.83 14.17 -26.44
CA ASN A 367 29.67 13.35 -26.08
C ASN A 367 29.04 13.77 -24.75
N VAL A 368 29.85 14.08 -23.72
CA VAL A 368 29.34 14.57 -22.43
C VAL A 368 28.64 15.92 -22.59
N ILE A 369 29.20 16.84 -23.39
CA ILE A 369 28.58 18.14 -23.66
C ILE A 369 27.25 17.99 -24.42
N HIS A 370 27.15 17.09 -25.40
CA HIS A 370 25.88 16.80 -26.08
C HIS A 370 24.84 16.16 -25.14
N ALA A 371 25.25 15.20 -24.30
CA ALA A 371 24.36 14.60 -23.30
C ALA A 371 23.80 15.65 -22.34
N LEU A 372 24.65 16.54 -21.80
CA LEU A 372 24.23 17.63 -20.91
C LEU A 372 23.31 18.65 -21.62
N LYS A 373 23.58 19.00 -22.88
CA LYS A 373 22.69 19.87 -23.69
C LYS A 373 21.28 19.29 -23.80
N HIS A 374 21.13 17.99 -24.02
CA HIS A 374 19.82 17.34 -24.10
C HIS A 374 19.15 17.14 -22.73
N LEU A 375 19.91 16.76 -21.69
CA LEU A 375 19.39 16.59 -20.32
C LEU A 375 18.77 17.88 -19.78
N PHE A 376 19.46 19.01 -19.90
CA PHE A 376 18.98 20.30 -19.41
C PHE A 376 18.17 21.12 -20.45
N ASN A 377 17.89 20.55 -21.63
CA ASN A 377 17.26 21.21 -22.77
C ASN A 377 17.90 22.59 -23.08
N LEU A 378 19.23 22.66 -23.10
CA LEU A 378 19.98 23.90 -23.36
C LEU A 378 19.77 24.42 -24.80
N SER A 379 19.32 23.54 -25.70
CA SER A 379 18.83 23.87 -27.05
C SER A 379 17.43 24.48 -27.10
N MET A 380 16.75 24.67 -25.94
CA MET A 380 15.44 25.34 -25.82
C MET A 380 14.36 24.78 -26.75
N ILE A 381 14.32 23.45 -26.90
CA ILE A 381 13.32 22.73 -27.71
C ILE A 381 11.93 22.96 -27.10
N LYS A 382 10.97 23.37 -27.93
CA LYS A 382 9.62 23.79 -27.52
C LYS A 382 8.56 22.68 -27.52
N TYR A 383 8.83 21.54 -28.15
CA TYR A 383 7.87 20.44 -28.33
C TYR A 383 8.44 19.13 -27.75
N PRO A 384 7.61 18.29 -27.10
CA PRO A 384 8.06 16.99 -26.62
C PRO A 384 8.52 16.11 -27.78
N SER A 385 9.57 15.33 -27.53
CA SER A 385 10.09 14.32 -28.45
C SER A 385 10.24 12.99 -27.74
N ILE A 386 10.41 11.89 -28.49
CA ILE A 386 10.61 10.55 -27.92
C ILE A 386 11.77 10.53 -26.91
N MET A 387 12.87 11.22 -27.20
CA MET A 387 14.03 11.30 -26.30
C MET A 387 13.76 12.19 -25.08
N SER A 388 13.14 13.35 -25.26
CA SER A 388 12.74 14.24 -24.15
C SER A 388 11.77 13.55 -23.19
N SER A 389 10.74 12.89 -23.73
CA SER A 389 9.77 12.11 -22.95
C SER A 389 10.44 10.93 -22.22
N SER A 390 11.46 10.31 -22.83
CA SER A 390 12.25 9.24 -22.20
C SER A 390 13.13 9.75 -21.05
N ILE A 391 13.80 10.89 -21.23
CA ILE A 391 14.55 11.60 -20.16
C ILE A 391 13.63 11.91 -18.99
N THR A 392 12.46 12.50 -19.25
CA THR A 392 11.50 12.82 -18.19
C THR A 392 10.94 11.57 -17.51
N LYS A 393 10.59 10.51 -18.26
CA LYS A 393 10.09 9.25 -17.67
C LYS A 393 11.15 8.57 -16.79
N PHE A 394 12.42 8.59 -17.18
CA PHE A 394 13.52 8.08 -16.35
C PHE A 394 13.74 8.99 -15.12
N GLY A 395 13.74 10.31 -15.30
CA GLY A 395 13.84 11.28 -14.23
C GLY A 395 12.73 11.15 -13.18
N ILE A 396 11.48 10.92 -13.60
CA ILE A 396 10.35 10.70 -12.67
C ILE A 396 10.58 9.44 -11.83
N VAL A 397 11.05 8.34 -12.43
CA VAL A 397 11.37 7.10 -11.68
C VAL A 397 12.52 7.33 -10.70
N LEU A 398 13.60 7.98 -11.13
CA LEU A 398 14.76 8.28 -10.27
C LEU A 398 14.40 9.25 -9.13
N PHE A 399 13.56 10.26 -9.41
CA PHE A 399 12.99 11.15 -8.40
C PHE A 399 12.16 10.37 -7.38
N SER A 400 11.29 9.46 -7.81
CA SER A 400 10.50 8.63 -6.88
C SER A 400 11.38 7.73 -6.01
N ILE A 401 12.44 7.13 -6.57
CA ILE A 401 13.41 6.32 -5.80
C ILE A 401 14.11 7.18 -4.73
N PHE A 402 14.62 8.35 -5.11
CA PHE A 402 15.26 9.25 -4.13
C PHE A 402 14.27 9.88 -3.14
N ALA A 403 13.01 10.11 -3.52
CA ALA A 403 11.95 10.53 -2.60
C ALA A 403 11.66 9.46 -1.55
N CYS A 404 11.58 8.18 -1.94
CA CYS A 404 11.48 7.07 -1.00
C CYS A 404 12.69 7.00 -0.06
N GLY A 405 13.92 7.10 -0.58
CA GLY A 405 15.14 7.11 0.24
C GLY A 405 15.21 8.31 1.20
N PHE A 406 14.80 9.49 0.75
CA PHE A 406 14.75 10.71 1.55
C PHE A 406 13.73 10.60 2.69
N CYS A 407 12.50 10.20 2.40
CA CYS A 407 11.47 9.99 3.43
C CYS A 407 11.85 8.85 4.40
N ALA A 408 12.46 7.77 3.91
CA ALA A 408 12.97 6.68 4.76
C ALA A 408 14.07 7.16 5.72
N ILE A 409 14.96 8.06 5.31
CA ILE A 409 16.00 8.62 6.18
C ILE A 409 15.40 9.63 7.19
N LEU A 410 14.46 10.47 6.78
CA LEU A 410 13.76 11.38 7.70
C LEU A 410 13.05 10.62 8.85
N ILE A 411 12.54 9.42 8.58
CA ILE A 411 11.77 8.61 9.53
C ILE A 411 12.69 7.65 10.31
N PHE A 412 13.43 6.78 9.62
CA PHE A 412 14.21 5.72 10.26
C PHE A 412 15.59 6.15 10.78
N ALA A 413 16.12 7.28 10.30
CA ALA A 413 17.34 7.90 10.83
C ALA A 413 17.03 9.23 11.56
N GLY A 414 15.77 9.48 11.94
CA GLY A 414 15.35 10.70 12.62
C GLY A 414 16.11 10.99 13.93
N SER A 415 16.52 9.95 14.65
CA SER A 415 17.38 10.07 15.85
C SER A 415 18.80 10.52 15.50
N ALA A 416 19.43 9.95 14.47
CA ALA A 416 20.74 10.38 13.99
C ALA A 416 20.72 11.81 13.42
N LEU A 417 19.61 12.21 12.80
CA LEU A 417 19.39 13.59 12.35
C LEU A 417 19.21 14.56 13.53
N TYR A 418 18.47 14.17 14.57
CA TYR A 418 18.32 14.94 15.81
C TYR A 418 19.65 15.11 16.55
N ASN A 419 20.47 14.05 16.58
CA ASN A 419 21.83 14.04 17.13
C ASN A 419 22.87 14.75 16.23
N LEU A 420 22.46 15.29 15.08
CA LEU A 420 23.32 15.96 14.08
C LEU A 420 24.49 15.09 13.58
N GLU A 421 24.28 13.78 13.48
CA GLU A 421 25.32 12.84 13.04
C GLU A 421 25.75 13.14 11.58
N PRO A 422 27.07 13.32 11.30
CA PRO A 422 27.53 13.80 10.00
C PRO A 422 27.07 12.96 8.80
N TRP A 423 27.01 11.63 8.95
CA TRP A 423 26.58 10.74 7.87
C TRP A 423 25.09 10.96 7.51
N ALA A 424 24.21 11.10 8.51
CA ALA A 424 22.78 11.27 8.30
C ALA A 424 22.47 12.62 7.63
N LEU A 425 23.14 13.68 8.10
CA LEU A 425 23.08 15.01 7.49
C LEU A 425 23.61 14.99 6.04
N CYS A 426 24.79 14.40 5.79
CA CYS A 426 25.37 14.32 4.45
C CYS A 426 24.47 13.57 3.46
N VAL A 427 23.96 12.37 3.82
CA VAL A 427 23.10 11.59 2.91
C VAL A 427 21.77 12.31 2.66
N THR A 428 21.18 12.94 3.68
CA THR A 428 19.93 13.72 3.53
C THR A 428 20.12 14.91 2.58
N VAL A 429 21.21 15.67 2.72
CA VAL A 429 21.54 16.78 1.83
C VAL A 429 21.84 16.29 0.41
N ILE A 430 22.58 15.19 0.25
CA ILE A 430 22.87 14.59 -1.06
C ILE A 430 21.56 14.19 -1.78
N LEU A 431 20.64 13.50 -1.09
CA LEU A 431 19.36 13.10 -1.68
C LEU A 431 18.47 14.31 -2.02
N ALA A 432 18.40 15.31 -1.13
CA ALA A 432 17.67 16.55 -1.42
C ALA A 432 18.23 17.28 -2.66
N VAL A 433 19.55 17.39 -2.78
CA VAL A 433 20.22 17.99 -3.95
C VAL A 433 19.97 17.17 -5.21
N LEU A 434 20.06 15.83 -5.17
CA LEU A 434 19.77 14.96 -6.30
C LEU A 434 18.31 15.11 -6.77
N MET A 435 17.35 15.12 -5.82
CA MET A 435 15.94 15.35 -6.12
C MET A 435 15.69 16.72 -6.76
N LEU A 436 16.32 17.79 -6.24
CA LEU A 436 16.24 19.14 -6.81
C LEU A 436 16.83 19.20 -8.22
N VAL A 437 18.00 18.58 -8.46
CA VAL A 437 18.62 18.50 -9.79
C VAL A 437 17.70 17.77 -10.79
N ILE A 438 17.06 16.68 -10.37
CA ILE A 438 16.11 15.95 -11.23
C ILE A 438 14.84 16.77 -11.50
N LEU A 439 14.30 17.47 -10.51
CA LEU A 439 13.16 18.37 -10.71
C LEU A 439 13.49 19.55 -11.63
N LEU A 440 14.73 20.06 -11.59
CA LEU A 440 15.23 21.05 -12.55
C LEU A 440 15.34 20.45 -13.96
N ILE A 441 15.90 19.24 -14.11
CA ILE A 441 15.96 18.52 -15.40
C ILE A 441 14.55 18.36 -16.00
N ILE A 442 13.61 17.80 -15.23
CA ILE A 442 12.21 17.62 -15.66
C ILE A 442 11.57 18.98 -15.99
N GLY A 443 11.78 20.00 -15.15
CA GLY A 443 11.22 21.34 -15.30
C GLY A 443 11.70 22.10 -16.55
N ARG A 444 12.84 21.73 -17.14
CA ARG A 444 13.34 22.32 -18.40
C ARG A 444 12.92 21.57 -19.67
N GLN A 445 12.34 20.37 -19.54
CA GLN A 445 11.85 19.61 -20.70
C GLN A 445 10.54 20.22 -21.25
N PRO A 446 10.30 20.16 -22.57
CA PRO A 446 9.09 20.72 -23.20
C PRO A 446 7.79 20.03 -22.75
N ASN A 447 6.78 20.87 -22.48
CA ASN A 447 5.44 20.43 -22.07
C ASN A 447 4.55 20.07 -23.27
N THR A 448 3.61 19.15 -23.07
CA THR A 448 2.60 18.79 -24.06
C THR A 448 1.65 19.95 -24.40
N THR A 449 1.33 20.11 -25.68
CA THR A 449 0.55 21.22 -26.24
C THR A 449 -0.97 21.07 -26.07
N VAL A 450 -1.44 19.90 -25.59
CA VAL A 450 -2.86 19.59 -25.40
C VAL A 450 -3.55 20.67 -24.54
N LYS A 451 -4.63 21.26 -25.07
CA LYS A 451 -5.49 22.21 -24.35
C LYS A 451 -6.43 21.43 -23.43
N LEU A 452 -6.54 21.88 -22.18
CA LEU A 452 -7.35 21.25 -21.12
C LEU A 452 -8.09 22.33 -20.33
N THR A 453 -9.31 22.03 -19.90
CA THR A 453 -10.15 22.95 -19.11
C THR A 453 -9.55 23.28 -17.75
N PHE A 454 -8.78 22.36 -17.18
CA PHE A 454 -8.03 22.52 -15.94
C PHE A 454 -6.62 21.96 -16.12
N LYS A 455 -5.62 22.64 -15.57
CA LYS A 455 -4.24 22.13 -15.50
C LYS A 455 -3.69 22.34 -14.09
N VAL A 456 -2.99 21.35 -13.56
CA VAL A 456 -2.18 21.48 -12.34
C VAL A 456 -1.15 22.59 -12.55
N PRO A 457 -1.12 23.65 -11.72
CA PRO A 457 -0.10 24.69 -11.79
C PRO A 457 1.23 24.17 -11.23
N LEU A 458 2.33 24.92 -11.45
CA LEU A 458 3.65 24.64 -10.87
C LEU A 458 4.12 23.17 -11.03
N VAL A 459 3.86 22.53 -12.17
CA VAL A 459 4.43 21.22 -12.52
C VAL A 459 5.89 21.43 -12.97
N PRO A 460 6.87 20.66 -12.47
CA PRO A 460 6.76 19.39 -11.75
C PRO A 460 6.56 19.47 -10.22
N ILE A 461 6.69 20.64 -9.60
CA ILE A 461 6.75 20.83 -8.14
C ILE A 461 5.51 20.30 -7.41
N ILE A 462 4.28 20.66 -7.81
CA ILE A 462 3.07 20.23 -7.07
C ILE A 462 2.89 18.70 -7.06
N PRO A 463 2.97 17.98 -8.19
CA PRO A 463 2.97 16.52 -8.17
C PRO A 463 4.14 15.91 -7.40
N ALA A 464 5.34 16.50 -7.48
CA ALA A 464 6.52 16.05 -6.75
C ALA A 464 6.35 16.14 -5.22
N LEU A 465 5.82 17.26 -4.72
CA LEU A 465 5.45 17.42 -3.31
C LEU A 465 4.36 16.42 -2.89
N SER A 466 3.37 16.15 -3.75
CA SER A 466 2.36 15.11 -3.47
C SER A 466 2.98 13.72 -3.35
N VAL A 467 3.99 13.37 -4.17
CA VAL A 467 4.72 12.10 -4.03
C VAL A 467 5.49 12.05 -2.72
N ILE A 468 6.24 13.11 -2.37
CA ILE A 468 7.01 13.17 -1.11
C ILE A 468 6.09 13.05 0.11
N ILE A 469 5.02 13.85 0.18
CA ILE A 469 4.08 13.87 1.30
C ILE A 469 3.37 12.51 1.43
N ASN A 470 2.87 11.95 0.33
CA ASN A 470 2.17 10.68 0.40
C ASN A 470 3.10 9.54 0.82
N VAL A 471 4.32 9.46 0.27
CA VAL A 471 5.32 8.46 0.65
C VAL A 471 5.75 8.63 2.11
N TYR A 472 5.91 9.87 2.58
CA TYR A 472 6.19 10.15 3.99
C TYR A 472 5.04 9.66 4.90
N LEU A 473 3.79 10.02 4.59
CA LEU A 473 2.62 9.59 5.37
C LEU A 473 2.46 8.06 5.34
N MET A 474 2.69 7.41 4.19
CA MET A 474 2.70 5.95 4.11
C MET A 474 3.79 5.32 4.99
N LEU A 475 4.97 5.92 5.10
CA LEU A 475 6.06 5.42 5.96
C LEU A 475 5.86 5.74 7.45
N VAL A 476 5.02 6.72 7.79
CA VAL A 476 4.55 7.00 9.16
C VAL A 476 3.35 6.13 9.55
N LEU A 477 2.52 5.73 8.58
CA LEU A 477 1.52 4.69 8.79
C LEU A 477 2.22 3.43 9.28
N ASP A 478 1.54 2.79 10.21
CA ASP A 478 2.10 1.74 11.04
C ASP A 478 2.56 0.53 10.19
N LYS A 479 3.23 -0.38 10.86
CA LYS A 479 3.63 -1.69 10.38
C LYS A 479 2.86 -2.83 11.07
N TYR A 480 1.77 -2.53 11.82
CA TYR A 480 0.45 -3.15 11.56
C TYR A 480 -0.45 -2.24 10.60
N THR A 481 0.08 -1.33 9.72
CA THR A 481 -0.56 -0.71 8.47
C THR A 481 0.03 -1.01 7.05
N TRP A 482 1.32 -1.35 6.87
CA TRP A 482 2.01 -1.59 5.55
C TRP A 482 1.68 -2.79 4.64
N ILE A 483 1.82 -3.97 5.22
CA ILE A 483 1.30 -5.31 4.93
C ILE A 483 -0.29 -5.17 4.98
N ARG A 484 -1.23 -6.09 5.32
CA ARG A 484 -2.75 -6.05 5.11
C ARG A 484 -3.28 -5.42 3.81
N PHE A 485 -3.05 -4.14 3.54
CA PHE A 485 -2.87 -3.60 2.21
C PHE A 485 -1.92 -4.45 1.36
N GLY A 486 -0.77 -4.83 1.92
CA GLY A 486 0.08 -5.90 1.43
C GLY A 486 -0.57 -7.27 1.37
N VAL A 487 -1.74 -7.55 1.95
CA VAL A 487 -2.58 -8.72 1.61
C VAL A 487 -3.69 -8.41 0.63
N TRP A 488 -4.09 -7.16 0.51
CA TRP A 488 -4.94 -6.82 -0.59
C TRP A 488 -4.18 -6.97 -1.90
N LEU A 489 -3.08 -6.23 -2.08
CA LEU A 489 -2.35 -6.10 -3.34
C LEU A 489 -2.13 -7.41 -4.09
N VAL A 490 -1.81 -8.51 -3.38
CA VAL A 490 -1.61 -9.82 -4.01
C VAL A 490 -2.69 -10.89 -3.85
N ILE A 491 -3.78 -10.61 -3.11
CA ILE A 491 -5.13 -11.06 -3.49
C ILE A 491 -5.45 -10.39 -4.85
N GLY A 492 -4.83 -9.25 -5.14
CA GLY A 492 -4.90 -8.55 -6.42
C GLY A 492 -4.19 -9.28 -7.53
N PHE A 493 -2.92 -9.65 -7.40
CA PHE A 493 -2.30 -10.45 -8.45
C PHE A 493 -2.68 -11.95 -8.32
N LEU A 494 -3.57 -12.28 -7.34
CA LEU A 494 -4.60 -13.36 -7.27
C LEU A 494 -5.87 -13.13 -8.03
N ILE A 495 -6.11 -11.92 -8.51
CA ILE A 495 -7.05 -11.64 -9.56
C ILE A 495 -6.39 -10.89 -10.77
N TYR A 496 -5.06 -10.98 -11.00
CA TYR A 496 -4.42 -10.68 -12.32
C TYR A 496 -3.89 -11.87 -13.18
N ILE A 497 -2.94 -12.68 -12.73
CA ILE A 497 -2.25 -13.81 -13.43
C ILE A 497 -3.03 -15.07 -13.94
N LEU A 498 -3.85 -15.82 -13.17
CA LEU A 498 -4.67 -16.93 -13.71
C LEU A 498 -5.73 -16.44 -14.69
N TYR A 499 -6.87 -16.02 -14.17
CA TYR A 499 -8.02 -15.68 -14.99
C TYR A 499 -7.78 -14.44 -15.89
N SER A 500 -7.18 -13.36 -15.41
CA SER A 500 -7.23 -12.06 -16.12
C SER A 500 -6.16 -11.95 -17.19
N LEU A 501 -5.00 -12.51 -16.94
CA LEU A 501 -3.94 -12.67 -17.91
C LEU A 501 -4.16 -13.85 -18.88
N LYS A 502 -5.28 -14.59 -18.75
CA LYS A 502 -5.93 -15.35 -19.84
C LYS A 502 -7.01 -14.51 -20.55
N ASN A 503 -7.79 -13.72 -19.81
CA ASN A 503 -9.08 -13.19 -20.26
C ASN A 503 -9.11 -11.70 -20.63
N SER A 504 -8.05 -10.94 -20.38
CA SER A 504 -7.92 -9.50 -20.66
C SER A 504 -7.92 -9.22 -22.16
N ASP A 505 -8.77 -8.29 -22.59
CA ASP A 505 -9.00 -8.04 -24.02
C ASP A 505 -7.92 -7.14 -24.66
N LYS A 506 -7.07 -6.48 -23.86
CA LYS A 506 -5.89 -5.76 -24.37
C LYS A 506 -4.80 -6.72 -24.83
N ILE A 507 -4.57 -7.78 -24.04
CA ILE A 507 -3.58 -8.83 -24.35
C ILE A 507 -3.96 -9.59 -25.61
N LYS A 508 -5.24 -9.98 -25.72
CA LYS A 508 -5.78 -10.63 -26.92
C LYS A 508 -5.58 -9.74 -28.16
N LYS A 509 -5.76 -8.42 -28.05
CA LYS A 509 -5.53 -7.49 -29.16
C LYS A 509 -4.04 -7.31 -29.51
N ASP A 510 -3.17 -7.19 -28.52
CA ASP A 510 -1.71 -7.10 -28.75
C ASP A 510 -1.14 -8.38 -29.37
N LYS A 511 -1.68 -9.53 -28.94
CA LYS A 511 -1.33 -10.86 -29.45
C LYS A 511 -1.32 -10.88 -31.00
N TYR A 512 -2.43 -10.53 -31.65
CA TYR A 512 -2.75 -10.72 -33.08
C TYR A 512 -1.90 -9.90 -34.11
N LYS A 513 -0.56 -9.77 -33.97
CA LYS A 513 0.22 -8.75 -34.71
C LYS A 513 1.64 -9.09 -35.21
N VAL A 514 1.98 -10.36 -35.52
CA VAL A 514 3.38 -10.80 -35.73
C VAL A 514 3.71 -12.00 -36.69
N LYS A 515 2.85 -12.57 -37.56
CA LYS A 515 3.14 -13.90 -38.22
C LYS A 515 4.09 -13.84 -39.42
N LEU A 516 4.15 -12.78 -40.22
CA LEU A 516 4.95 -12.78 -41.45
C LEU A 516 6.27 -12.00 -41.37
N SER A 517 7.33 -12.64 -41.89
CA SER A 517 8.48 -11.96 -42.52
C SER A 517 9.28 -12.95 -43.38
N GLY A 518 8.77 -13.26 -44.57
CA GLY A 518 9.41 -14.21 -45.50
C GLY A 518 8.82 -14.17 -46.91
N LYS A 519 7.49 -14.32 -47.07
CA LYS A 519 6.79 -14.14 -48.36
C LYS A 519 5.58 -13.21 -48.27
N MET A 520 5.35 -12.50 -49.38
CA MET A 520 4.32 -11.48 -49.48
C MET A 520 2.96 -12.13 -49.82
N LEU A 521 2.02 -11.98 -48.89
CA LEU A 521 0.65 -12.53 -48.85
C LEU A 521 0.50 -14.02 -48.47
N ASP A 522 -0.31 -14.23 -47.43
CA ASP A 522 -1.21 -15.36 -47.16
C ASP A 522 -0.65 -16.78 -47.10
N LEU A 523 0.24 -17.01 -46.13
CA LEU A 523 0.09 -18.11 -45.13
C LEU A 523 1.17 -18.05 -44.05
N GLU A 524 2.22 -17.28 -44.29
CA GLU A 524 3.04 -16.76 -43.20
C GLU A 524 2.28 -15.74 -42.35
N ASP A 525 1.11 -15.20 -42.74
CA ASP A 525 0.19 -14.62 -41.73
C ASP A 525 -0.52 -15.70 -40.87
N PHE A 526 -0.09 -16.97 -40.98
CA PHE A 526 -0.40 -18.09 -40.08
C PHE A 526 0.79 -18.86 -39.40
N ASP A 527 2.12 -18.51 -39.43
CA ASP A 527 3.18 -19.09 -38.50
C ASP A 527 4.24 -18.29 -37.62
N HIS A 528 4.16 -16.96 -37.41
CA HIS A 528 4.84 -16.26 -36.28
C HIS A 528 3.94 -15.35 -35.35
N VAL A 529 2.65 -15.06 -35.68
CA VAL A 529 1.59 -14.41 -34.87
C VAL A 529 1.35 -15.45 -33.76
N PHE A 530 0.53 -16.51 -33.78
CA PHE A 530 0.40 -17.65 -32.80
C PHE A 530 1.70 -18.28 -32.20
N LYS A 531 2.91 -17.78 -32.49
CA LYS A 531 4.12 -17.92 -31.67
C LYS A 531 4.46 -16.65 -30.86
N GLN A 532 4.36 -15.43 -31.38
CA GLN A 532 4.46 -14.18 -30.60
C GLN A 532 3.10 -13.65 -30.06
N GLU A 533 1.98 -13.86 -30.74
CA GLU A 533 0.62 -14.20 -30.25
C GLU A 533 0.56 -15.59 -29.60
N ASN A 534 1.66 -16.17 -29.15
CA ASN A 534 1.61 -16.96 -27.93
C ASN A 534 2.49 -16.34 -26.87
N ARG A 535 3.72 -15.93 -27.20
CA ARG A 535 4.60 -15.14 -26.31
C ARG A 535 4.00 -13.83 -25.80
N ARG A 536 2.83 -13.33 -26.28
CA ARG A 536 2.09 -12.18 -25.75
C ARG A 536 0.90 -12.53 -24.82
N ASN A 537 0.39 -13.77 -24.72
CA ASN A 537 -0.34 -14.22 -23.50
C ASN A 537 0.58 -15.02 -22.56
N ILE A 538 1.72 -15.51 -23.03
CA ILE A 538 2.79 -16.00 -22.15
C ILE A 538 3.52 -14.79 -21.55
N ARG A 539 3.63 -13.65 -22.24
CA ARG A 539 4.00 -12.37 -21.60
C ARG A 539 2.79 -11.72 -20.98
N HIS A 540 2.67 -11.94 -19.69
CA HIS A 540 1.49 -11.68 -18.94
C HIS A 540 1.83 -11.15 -17.55
N LEU A 541 2.66 -11.86 -16.77
CA LEU A 541 3.24 -11.37 -15.53
C LEU A 541 3.82 -9.97 -15.72
N THR A 542 3.55 -9.04 -14.81
CA THR A 542 3.82 -7.60 -14.95
C THR A 542 4.46 -7.03 -13.70
N ALA A 543 4.86 -5.75 -13.71
CA ALA A 543 5.75 -5.17 -12.69
C ALA A 543 5.41 -5.59 -11.25
N VAL A 544 4.25 -5.17 -10.73
CA VAL A 544 3.90 -5.54 -9.36
C VAL A 544 3.39 -7.00 -9.24
N ASP A 545 2.96 -7.69 -10.31
CA ASP A 545 2.78 -9.18 -10.25
C ASP A 545 4.08 -9.86 -9.85
N LEU A 546 5.13 -9.53 -10.59
CA LEU A 546 6.48 -10.02 -10.43
C LEU A 546 6.99 -9.57 -9.06
N THR A 547 6.81 -8.29 -8.69
CA THR A 547 7.09 -7.76 -7.34
C THR A 547 6.51 -8.64 -6.26
N LEU A 548 5.22 -8.93 -6.34
CA LEU A 548 4.50 -9.53 -5.23
C LEU A 548 4.54 -11.05 -5.24
N LEU A 549 4.83 -11.66 -6.39
CA LEU A 549 5.41 -13.00 -6.49
C LEU A 549 6.81 -13.04 -5.83
N GLY A 550 7.62 -12.00 -6.01
CA GLY A 550 8.90 -11.74 -5.31
C GLY A 550 8.79 -11.14 -3.91
N ILE A 551 7.58 -10.98 -3.38
CA ILE A 551 7.28 -10.83 -1.95
C ILE A 551 6.76 -12.17 -1.42
N GLY A 552 6.17 -13.02 -2.28
CA GLY A 552 5.63 -14.35 -1.92
C GLY A 552 6.66 -15.41 -1.62
N SER A 553 7.68 -15.44 -2.44
CA SER A 553 8.87 -16.26 -2.25
C SER A 553 9.74 -15.82 -1.06
N THR A 554 9.39 -14.70 -0.41
CA THR A 554 10.31 -13.96 0.47
C THR A 554 9.74 -13.64 1.85
N LEU A 555 8.51 -13.16 1.89
CA LEU A 555 7.79 -12.74 3.08
C LEU A 555 7.06 -13.95 3.70
N GLY A 556 7.83 -15.02 3.88
CA GLY A 556 7.42 -16.32 4.43
C GLY A 556 7.55 -16.39 5.95
N VAL A 557 7.78 -17.61 6.48
CA VAL A 557 7.87 -17.90 7.93
C VAL A 557 8.89 -17.05 8.68
N GLY A 558 9.97 -16.60 8.00
CA GLY A 558 11.03 -15.80 8.62
C GLY A 558 10.51 -14.59 9.39
N ILE A 559 9.45 -13.94 8.94
CA ILE A 559 9.00 -12.69 9.57
C ILE A 559 8.27 -12.86 10.91
N TYR A 560 7.67 -14.03 11.15
CA TYR A 560 7.00 -14.34 12.42
C TYR A 560 7.97 -14.99 13.41
N VAL A 561 8.88 -15.84 12.92
CA VAL A 561 9.75 -16.68 13.76
C VAL A 561 11.14 -16.07 13.93
N LEU A 562 11.76 -15.57 12.86
CA LEU A 562 13.10 -14.99 12.89
C LEU A 562 13.12 -13.63 13.61
N ALA A 563 12.04 -12.84 13.50
CA ALA A 563 11.94 -11.53 14.14
C ALA A 563 12.01 -11.62 15.67
N GLY A 564 11.21 -12.50 16.29
CA GLY A 564 11.28 -12.77 17.74
C GLY A 564 12.57 -13.48 18.14
N SER A 565 13.01 -14.49 17.37
CA SER A 565 14.23 -15.23 17.69
C SER A 565 15.50 -14.36 17.68
N VAL A 566 15.64 -13.43 16.73
CA VAL A 566 16.79 -12.50 16.67
C VAL A 566 16.65 -11.36 17.69
N ALA A 567 15.42 -10.95 18.03
CA ALA A 567 15.18 -10.02 19.14
C ALA A 567 15.65 -10.60 20.48
N LYS A 568 15.18 -11.81 20.83
CA LYS A 568 15.53 -12.51 22.07
C LYS A 568 17.03 -12.82 22.16
N ASN A 569 17.57 -13.49 21.14
CA ASN A 569 18.84 -14.22 21.26
C ASN A 569 20.07 -13.50 20.67
N THR A 570 19.95 -12.32 20.04
CA THR A 570 21.07 -11.75 19.26
C THR A 570 21.18 -10.23 19.28
N ALA A 571 20.07 -9.50 19.10
CA ALA A 571 20.10 -8.05 18.87
C ALA A 571 19.29 -7.23 19.89
N GLY A 572 18.41 -7.84 20.69
CA GLY A 572 17.53 -7.10 21.60
C GLY A 572 16.65 -6.10 20.85
N PRO A 573 16.26 -4.97 21.45
CA PRO A 573 15.55 -3.89 20.77
C PRO A 573 16.23 -3.37 19.48
N SER A 574 17.56 -3.53 19.35
CA SER A 574 18.27 -3.17 18.12
C SER A 574 18.05 -4.13 16.92
N VAL A 575 17.26 -5.22 17.08
CA VAL A 575 16.78 -6.05 15.95
C VAL A 575 16.04 -5.22 14.89
N VAL A 576 15.44 -4.10 15.32
CA VAL A 576 14.80 -3.10 14.46
C VAL A 576 15.80 -2.52 13.46
N VAL A 577 16.89 -1.93 13.95
CA VAL A 577 17.96 -1.34 13.11
C VAL A 577 18.73 -2.43 12.34
N SER A 578 18.72 -3.67 12.85
CA SER A 578 19.25 -4.85 12.15
C SER A 578 18.50 -5.12 10.84
N PHE A 579 17.17 -5.20 10.88
CA PHE A 579 16.36 -5.27 9.66
C PHE A 579 16.43 -3.99 8.80
N LEU A 580 16.74 -2.84 9.39
CA LEU A 580 16.95 -1.59 8.65
C LEU A 580 18.13 -1.67 7.67
N LEU A 581 19.26 -2.21 8.13
CA LEU A 581 20.48 -2.36 7.31
C LEU A 581 20.33 -3.45 6.24
N ALA A 582 19.63 -4.53 6.56
CA ALA A 582 19.47 -5.68 5.66
C ALA A 582 18.88 -5.29 4.28
N ALA A 583 17.76 -4.57 4.27
CA ALA A 583 17.09 -4.23 3.01
C ALA A 583 17.84 -3.23 2.14
N ILE A 584 18.67 -2.37 2.72
CA ILE A 584 19.48 -1.40 1.96
C ILE A 584 20.45 -2.17 1.05
N ALA A 585 21.09 -3.22 1.59
CA ALA A 585 21.91 -4.14 0.79
C ALA A 585 21.07 -4.87 -0.28
N SER A 586 19.87 -5.34 0.08
CA SER A 586 19.00 -6.04 -0.88
C SER A 586 18.56 -5.14 -2.04
N VAL A 587 18.12 -3.91 -1.78
CA VAL A 587 17.63 -2.97 -2.81
C VAL A 587 18.72 -2.64 -3.82
N PHE A 588 19.99 -2.52 -3.42
CA PHE A 588 21.11 -2.36 -4.36
C PHE A 588 21.31 -3.59 -5.24
N ALA A 589 21.34 -4.80 -4.68
CA ALA A 589 21.42 -6.04 -5.48
C ALA A 589 20.22 -6.18 -6.43
N GLY A 590 19.04 -5.79 -5.95
CA GLY A 590 17.80 -5.81 -6.70
C GLY A 590 17.80 -4.87 -7.92
N LEU A 591 18.41 -3.68 -7.79
CA LEU A 591 18.59 -2.73 -8.89
C LEU A 591 19.50 -3.28 -10.02
N CYS A 592 20.39 -4.23 -9.73
CA CYS A 592 21.18 -4.91 -10.76
C CYS A 592 20.36 -6.02 -11.47
N TYR A 593 19.61 -6.83 -10.73
CA TYR A 593 18.73 -7.87 -11.29
C TYR A 593 17.62 -7.29 -12.16
N ALA A 594 17.07 -6.16 -11.71
CA ALA A 594 16.23 -5.26 -12.48
C ALA A 594 16.79 -4.99 -13.88
N GLU A 595 18.02 -4.47 -13.98
CA GLU A 595 18.64 -4.09 -15.24
C GLU A 595 18.87 -5.29 -16.18
N PHE A 596 19.42 -6.40 -15.66
CA PHE A 596 19.68 -7.59 -16.48
C PHE A 596 18.40 -8.24 -17.02
N GLY A 597 17.38 -8.43 -16.18
CA GLY A 597 16.12 -9.01 -16.63
C GLY A 597 15.36 -8.14 -17.61
N SER A 598 15.49 -6.81 -17.49
CA SER A 598 14.98 -5.87 -18.49
C SER A 598 15.56 -6.14 -19.89
N ARG A 599 16.84 -6.51 -19.98
CA ARG A 599 17.54 -6.80 -21.24
C ARG A 599 17.30 -8.21 -21.73
N VAL A 600 17.29 -9.20 -20.84
CA VAL A 600 17.26 -10.64 -21.17
C VAL A 600 16.00 -11.33 -20.61
N PRO A 601 14.82 -11.10 -21.20
CA PRO A 601 13.57 -11.65 -20.71
C PRO A 601 13.35 -13.10 -21.15
N ARG A 602 14.02 -14.03 -20.47
CA ARG A 602 13.73 -15.47 -20.48
C ARG A 602 13.57 -16.01 -19.06
N ALA A 603 13.04 -17.22 -18.92
CA ALA A 603 12.65 -17.78 -17.64
C ALA A 603 13.86 -18.42 -16.95
N GLY A 604 14.13 -18.02 -15.70
CA GLY A 604 15.26 -18.51 -14.92
C GLY A 604 16.21 -17.48 -14.31
N SER A 605 15.85 -16.19 -14.21
CA SER A 605 16.53 -15.22 -13.33
C SER A 605 18.06 -15.18 -13.51
N ALA A 606 18.81 -15.24 -12.42
CA ALA A 606 20.25 -15.31 -12.32
C ALA A 606 20.88 -16.40 -13.21
N TYR A 607 20.23 -17.56 -13.42
CA TYR A 607 20.69 -18.55 -14.39
C TYR A 607 20.69 -17.94 -15.80
N VAL A 608 19.55 -17.41 -16.27
CA VAL A 608 19.42 -16.80 -17.61
C VAL A 608 20.34 -15.60 -17.79
N TYR A 609 20.48 -14.76 -16.77
CA TYR A 609 21.24 -13.52 -16.87
C TYR A 609 22.74 -13.80 -16.88
N SER A 610 23.19 -14.74 -16.05
CA SER A 610 24.57 -15.24 -16.09
C SER A 610 24.85 -16.00 -17.39
N TYR A 611 23.89 -16.75 -17.92
CA TYR A 611 24.03 -17.46 -19.20
C TYR A 611 24.31 -16.48 -20.35
N VAL A 612 23.54 -15.39 -20.43
CA VAL A 612 23.62 -14.43 -21.54
C VAL A 612 24.71 -13.36 -21.35
N CYS A 613 25.26 -13.20 -20.14
CA CYS A 613 26.28 -12.17 -19.85
C CYS A 613 27.65 -12.72 -19.43
N VAL A 614 27.76 -14.01 -19.06
CA VAL A 614 29.01 -14.63 -18.56
C VAL A 614 29.25 -16.02 -19.16
N GLY A 615 28.24 -16.90 -19.19
CA GLY A 615 28.29 -18.21 -19.84
C GLY A 615 27.59 -19.34 -19.09
N GLU A 616 27.46 -20.47 -19.78
CA GLU A 616 26.63 -21.64 -19.42
C GLU A 616 27.05 -22.33 -18.11
N PHE A 617 28.35 -22.46 -17.83
CA PHE A 617 28.83 -23.10 -16.59
C PHE A 617 28.48 -22.30 -15.32
N VAL A 618 28.64 -20.97 -15.37
CA VAL A 618 28.28 -20.08 -14.24
C VAL A 618 26.77 -20.05 -14.05
N ALA A 619 26.01 -20.06 -15.14
CA ALA A 619 24.56 -20.22 -15.10
C ALA A 619 24.16 -21.53 -14.40
N PHE A 620 24.70 -22.68 -14.83
CA PHE A 620 24.37 -24.01 -14.28
C PHE A 620 24.56 -24.10 -12.75
N VAL A 621 25.67 -23.59 -12.23
CA VAL A 621 25.93 -23.57 -10.77
C VAL A 621 24.90 -22.71 -10.02
N ILE A 622 24.53 -21.56 -10.58
CA ILE A 622 23.48 -20.69 -10.03
C ILE A 622 22.10 -21.35 -10.11
N GLY A 623 21.80 -22.08 -11.18
CA GLY A 623 20.54 -22.79 -11.37
C GLY A 623 20.33 -23.94 -10.37
N TRP A 624 21.39 -24.69 -10.05
CA TRP A 624 21.30 -25.74 -9.02
C TRP A 624 21.06 -25.17 -7.62
N ASN A 625 21.69 -24.04 -7.28
CA ASN A 625 21.44 -23.37 -6.00
C ASN A 625 20.00 -22.87 -5.88
N LEU A 626 19.42 -22.28 -6.94
CA LEU A 626 18.01 -21.86 -6.96
C LEU A 626 17.03 -23.01 -6.70
N ILE A 627 17.32 -24.22 -7.19
CA ILE A 627 16.48 -25.42 -6.93
C ILE A 627 16.56 -25.81 -5.45
N LEU A 628 17.76 -25.81 -4.87
CA LEU A 628 17.97 -26.12 -3.45
C LEU A 628 17.28 -25.09 -2.54
N GLU A 629 17.40 -23.81 -2.89
CA GLU A 629 16.82 -22.66 -2.19
C GLU A 629 15.29 -22.75 -2.13
N TYR A 630 14.60 -22.93 -3.27
CA TYR A 630 13.14 -23.06 -3.29
C TYR A 630 12.64 -24.33 -2.59
N ALA A 631 13.39 -25.44 -2.63
CA ALA A 631 13.02 -26.67 -1.93
C ALA A 631 13.08 -26.52 -0.40
N ILE A 632 14.17 -25.94 0.12
CA ILE A 632 14.32 -25.66 1.56
C ILE A 632 13.32 -24.59 2.00
N GLY A 633 13.10 -23.55 1.19
CA GLY A 633 12.09 -22.53 1.41
C GLY A 633 10.69 -23.12 1.58
N GLY A 634 10.22 -23.91 0.62
CA GLY A 634 8.91 -24.56 0.66
C GLY A 634 8.72 -25.48 1.88
N ALA A 635 9.73 -26.29 2.21
CA ALA A 635 9.69 -27.16 3.39
C ALA A 635 9.62 -26.36 4.70
N SER A 636 10.39 -25.27 4.82
CA SER A 636 10.38 -24.41 6.00
C SER A 636 9.04 -23.69 6.21
N VAL A 637 8.37 -23.28 5.11
CA VAL A 637 7.03 -22.68 5.17
C VAL A 637 6.00 -23.69 5.65
N ALA A 638 6.00 -24.91 5.12
CA ALA A 638 5.04 -25.94 5.52
C ALA A 638 5.19 -26.37 6.98
N ARG A 639 6.43 -26.54 7.48
CA ARG A 639 6.69 -26.93 8.88
C ARG A 639 6.29 -25.82 9.86
N GLY A 640 6.54 -24.55 9.51
CA GLY A 640 6.04 -23.42 10.31
C GLY A 640 4.52 -23.35 10.36
N LEU A 641 3.84 -23.59 9.24
CA LEU A 641 2.37 -23.62 9.17
C LEU A 641 1.78 -24.72 10.06
N SER A 642 2.42 -25.89 10.06
CA SER A 642 2.03 -27.04 10.90
C SER A 642 2.19 -26.73 12.39
N SER A 643 3.33 -26.18 12.84
CA SER A 643 3.52 -25.86 14.26
C SER A 643 2.52 -24.83 14.81
N TYR A 644 2.10 -23.85 14.00
CA TYR A 644 1.03 -22.92 14.42
C TYR A 644 -0.35 -23.59 14.48
N PHE A 645 -0.63 -24.55 13.58
CA PHE A 645 -1.88 -25.33 13.60
C PHE A 645 -1.94 -26.28 14.81
N ASP A 646 -0.81 -26.89 15.15
CA ASP A 646 -0.59 -27.75 16.32
C ASP A 646 -0.89 -27.01 17.64
N VAL A 647 -0.30 -25.82 17.82
CA VAL A 647 -0.59 -24.93 18.96
C VAL A 647 -2.09 -24.61 19.05
N LEU A 648 -2.74 -24.30 17.91
CA LEU A 648 -4.17 -23.97 17.85
C LEU A 648 -5.11 -25.10 18.27
N ILE A 649 -4.74 -26.37 18.07
CA ILE A 649 -5.50 -27.53 18.56
C ILE A 649 -5.13 -27.95 19.99
N GLY A 650 -4.30 -27.15 20.68
CA GLY A 650 -3.83 -27.40 22.04
C GLY A 650 -2.58 -28.26 22.11
N ASN A 651 -1.63 -28.07 21.17
CA ASN A 651 -0.39 -28.87 21.02
C ASN A 651 -0.63 -30.38 20.85
N LYS A 652 -1.78 -30.79 20.31
CA LYS A 652 -2.17 -32.20 20.25
C LYS A 652 -1.42 -33.02 19.21
N ILE A 653 -0.90 -32.41 18.15
CA ILE A 653 -0.03 -33.10 17.18
C ILE A 653 1.36 -33.26 17.82
N ASN A 654 1.90 -32.22 18.47
CA ASN A 654 3.16 -32.24 19.21
C ASN A 654 3.14 -33.30 20.31
N THR A 655 2.13 -33.25 21.19
CA THR A 655 1.98 -34.19 22.31
C THR A 655 1.84 -35.61 21.79
N PHE A 656 0.98 -35.86 20.80
CA PHE A 656 0.81 -37.20 20.22
C PHE A 656 2.08 -37.74 19.57
N PHE A 657 2.81 -36.94 18.77
CA PHE A 657 4.02 -37.40 18.09
C PHE A 657 5.25 -37.42 19.00
N ASN A 658 5.34 -36.62 20.05
CA ASN A 658 6.38 -36.78 21.08
C ASN A 658 6.09 -37.97 22.01
N GLU A 659 4.85 -38.23 22.41
CA GLU A 659 4.50 -39.43 23.19
C GLU A 659 4.66 -40.74 22.39
N THR A 660 4.50 -40.69 21.06
CA THR A 660 4.54 -41.89 20.19
C THR A 660 5.86 -42.07 19.42
N MET A 661 6.57 -40.99 19.08
CA MET A 661 7.69 -40.96 18.12
C MET A 661 8.73 -39.84 18.41
N HIS A 662 9.09 -39.64 19.68
CA HIS A 662 10.21 -38.76 20.07
C HIS A 662 11.53 -39.16 19.39
N MET A 663 12.41 -38.21 19.11
CA MET A 663 13.81 -38.45 18.69
C MET A 663 14.80 -37.95 19.75
N ASP A 664 15.70 -38.84 20.19
CA ASP A 664 16.52 -38.62 21.39
C ASP A 664 17.67 -37.60 21.22
N GLU A 665 18.16 -37.07 22.35
CA GLU A 665 19.09 -35.92 22.44
C GLU A 665 20.38 -36.05 21.61
N GLU A 666 20.89 -37.27 21.39
CA GLU A 666 22.11 -37.47 20.59
C GLU A 666 21.90 -36.99 19.13
N PHE A 667 20.66 -37.03 18.62
CA PHE A 667 20.27 -36.49 17.31
C PHE A 667 19.98 -34.97 17.33
N LEU A 668 19.56 -34.41 18.48
CA LEU A 668 19.41 -32.94 18.64
C LEU A 668 20.74 -32.19 18.50
N SER A 669 21.88 -32.87 18.71
CA SER A 669 23.22 -32.32 18.45
C SER A 669 23.38 -31.75 17.03
N MET A 670 22.65 -32.29 16.05
CA MET A 670 22.65 -31.84 14.66
C MET A 670 21.63 -30.70 14.35
N ARG A 671 20.94 -30.17 15.37
CA ARG A 671 19.86 -29.17 15.24
C ARG A 671 18.68 -29.61 14.36
N LEU A 672 18.42 -30.91 14.32
CA LEU A 672 17.15 -31.45 13.86
C LEU A 672 16.07 -31.19 14.94
N ALA A 673 14.79 -31.23 14.54
CA ALA A 673 13.68 -30.96 15.44
C ALA A 673 12.94 -32.25 15.83
N ASP A 674 12.38 -32.20 17.04
CA ASP A 674 12.23 -33.30 18.00
C ASP A 674 11.32 -34.47 17.54
N TYR A 675 10.40 -34.21 16.61
CA TYR A 675 9.49 -35.21 16.04
C TYR A 675 9.30 -35.05 14.52
N PRO A 676 8.97 -36.15 13.80
CA PRO A 676 8.72 -36.12 12.36
C PRO A 676 7.31 -35.57 12.06
N ASP A 677 7.25 -34.41 11.40
CA ASP A 677 6.00 -33.71 11.10
C ASP A 677 5.35 -34.21 9.79
N PHE A 678 4.47 -35.21 9.93
CA PHE A 678 3.71 -35.77 8.82
C PHE A 678 2.57 -34.86 8.32
N PHE A 679 2.11 -33.88 9.11
CA PHE A 679 1.07 -32.94 8.68
C PHE A 679 1.63 -31.89 7.71
N ALA A 680 2.82 -31.36 8.00
CA ALA A 680 3.58 -30.53 7.07
C ALA A 680 3.89 -31.27 5.74
N ALA A 681 4.26 -32.55 5.81
CA ALA A 681 4.49 -33.37 4.61
C ALA A 681 3.21 -33.55 3.77
N GLY A 682 2.06 -33.77 4.43
CA GLY A 682 0.75 -33.83 3.78
C GLY A 682 0.36 -32.51 3.09
N LEU A 683 0.62 -31.36 3.72
CA LEU A 683 0.42 -30.04 3.12
C LEU A 683 1.27 -29.83 1.85
N ILE A 684 2.55 -30.22 1.87
CA ILE A 684 3.42 -30.11 0.68
C ILE A 684 2.87 -30.95 -0.48
N LEU A 685 2.50 -32.22 -0.23
CA LEU A 685 1.93 -33.09 -1.26
C LEU A 685 0.60 -32.56 -1.80
N PHE A 686 -0.26 -32.02 -0.93
CA PHE A 686 -1.51 -31.35 -1.33
C PHE A 686 -1.24 -30.16 -2.26
N PHE A 687 -0.29 -29.27 -1.91
CA PHE A 687 0.06 -28.14 -2.77
C PHE A 687 0.73 -28.57 -4.08
N ILE A 688 1.60 -29.59 -4.10
CA ILE A 688 2.17 -30.13 -5.35
C ILE A 688 1.08 -30.66 -6.27
N CYS A 689 0.12 -31.42 -5.74
CA CYS A 689 -1.04 -31.90 -6.51
C CYS A 689 -1.93 -30.74 -7.00
N ALA A 690 -2.14 -29.68 -6.20
CA ALA A 690 -2.87 -28.49 -6.63
C ALA A 690 -2.16 -27.75 -7.78
N LEU A 691 -0.83 -27.61 -7.70
CA LEU A 691 0.00 -26.98 -8.74
C LEU A 691 -0.02 -27.75 -10.06
N ALA A 692 -0.16 -29.08 -10.02
CA ALA A 692 -0.24 -29.94 -11.20
C ALA A 692 -1.47 -29.66 -12.10
N PHE A 693 -2.56 -29.10 -11.54
CA PHE A 693 -3.72 -28.67 -12.34
C PHE A 693 -3.49 -27.37 -13.15
N GLY A 694 -2.31 -26.75 -13.01
CA GLY A 694 -1.72 -25.89 -14.02
C GLY A 694 -1.09 -24.62 -13.45
N LEU A 695 0.16 -24.32 -13.84
CA LEU A 695 0.91 -23.15 -13.33
C LEU A 695 0.28 -21.80 -13.64
N LYS A 696 -0.44 -21.69 -14.76
CA LYS A 696 -1.23 -20.46 -14.98
C LYS A 696 -2.44 -20.40 -14.06
N GLU A 697 -2.89 -21.48 -13.41
CA GLU A 697 -3.74 -21.48 -12.20
C GLU A 697 -2.94 -21.55 -10.84
N SER A 698 -1.61 -21.26 -10.83
CA SER A 698 -0.74 -21.17 -9.63
C SER A 698 -0.28 -19.77 -9.19
N SER A 699 0.09 -18.83 -10.08
CA SER A 699 0.76 -17.59 -9.62
C SER A 699 -0.21 -16.50 -9.13
N LYS A 700 -1.46 -16.49 -9.60
CA LYS A 700 -2.64 -16.01 -8.81
C LYS A 700 -3.06 -17.16 -7.79
N VAL A 701 -2.16 -17.85 -7.09
CA VAL A 701 -2.44 -18.67 -5.87
C VAL A 701 -1.26 -18.63 -4.88
N ASN A 702 0.00 -18.69 -5.34
CA ASN A 702 1.20 -18.28 -4.56
C ASN A 702 0.90 -17.02 -3.75
N ASN A 703 0.26 -16.12 -4.46
CA ASN A 703 -0.15 -14.82 -4.04
C ASN A 703 -1.40 -14.80 -3.12
N VAL A 704 -2.09 -15.89 -2.79
CA VAL A 704 -3.22 -15.91 -1.80
C VAL A 704 -2.73 -16.35 -0.44
N PHE A 705 -1.42 -16.59 -0.39
CA PHE A 705 -0.70 -17.04 0.77
C PHE A 705 0.52 -16.18 1.04
N THR A 706 1.23 -15.65 0.02
CA THR A 706 2.13 -14.48 0.17
C THR A 706 1.63 -13.52 1.25
N VAL A 707 0.35 -13.11 1.31
CA VAL A 707 -0.78 -13.24 0.36
C VAL A 707 -2.07 -13.71 1.06
N LEU A 708 -1.84 -14.33 2.20
CA LEU A 708 -2.52 -14.01 3.45
C LEU A 708 -1.47 -13.79 4.56
N ASN A 709 -0.19 -14.18 4.35
CA ASN A 709 0.91 -13.89 5.26
C ASN A 709 1.00 -12.38 5.53
N VAL A 710 1.17 -11.60 4.45
CA VAL A 710 1.09 -10.14 4.50
C VAL A 710 -0.32 -9.61 4.93
N ILE A 711 -1.17 -10.31 5.69
CA ILE A 711 -2.30 -9.79 6.52
C ILE A 711 -1.89 -9.94 7.96
N VAL A 712 -1.47 -11.15 8.34
CA VAL A 712 -1.17 -11.51 9.72
C VAL A 712 0.10 -10.81 10.19
N VAL A 713 1.15 -10.70 9.36
CA VAL A 713 2.31 -9.87 9.74
C VAL A 713 1.93 -8.38 9.91
N LEU A 714 0.72 -8.00 9.48
CA LEU A 714 0.13 -6.67 9.65
C LEU A 714 -1.12 -6.65 10.51
N VAL A 715 -1.28 -7.68 11.31
CA VAL A 715 -2.03 -7.49 12.52
C VAL A 715 -1.23 -8.02 13.71
N VAL A 716 0.10 -8.06 13.47
CA VAL A 716 1.19 -8.03 14.44
C VAL A 716 1.40 -6.51 15.07
N ILE A 717 2.55 -4.50 14.58
CA ILE A 717 2.81 -3.04 15.05
C ILE A 717 1.60 -2.05 15.39
N ILE A 718 0.44 -1.83 14.69
CA ILE A 718 -0.82 -1.22 15.28
C ILE A 718 -1.46 -1.99 16.47
N ALA A 719 -2.28 -3.04 16.28
CA ALA A 719 -2.73 -4.04 17.30
C ALA A 719 -1.84 -4.14 18.56
N GLY A 720 -0.61 -4.64 18.44
CA GLY A 720 0.32 -4.67 19.54
C GLY A 720 1.04 -3.35 19.92
N ALA A 721 1.06 -2.25 19.15
CA ALA A 721 1.50 -0.93 19.67
C ALA A 721 0.37 -0.25 20.44
N ILE A 722 -0.87 -0.42 20.01
CA ILE A 722 -2.09 -0.10 20.75
C ILE A 722 -2.07 -0.90 22.06
N LYS A 723 -1.82 -2.22 22.02
CA LYS A 723 -1.74 -3.04 23.24
C LYS A 723 -0.49 -2.75 24.07
N ALA A 724 0.66 -2.47 23.43
CA ALA A 724 1.85 -2.00 24.13
C ALA A 724 1.60 -0.65 24.81
N LYS A 725 0.83 0.26 24.21
CA LYS A 725 0.46 1.60 24.72
C LYS A 725 -0.02 1.60 26.18
N ASP A 726 -0.64 0.50 26.61
CA ASP A 726 -1.26 0.28 27.92
C ASP A 726 -0.46 -0.68 28.83
N LEU A 727 0.66 -1.24 28.34
CA LEU A 727 1.51 -2.18 29.08
C LEU A 727 2.61 -1.48 29.90
N PRO A 728 3.00 -2.00 31.09
CA PRO A 728 4.09 -1.44 31.90
C PRO A 728 5.46 -1.42 31.20
N SER A 729 5.68 -2.29 30.21
CA SER A 729 6.84 -2.25 29.31
C SER A 729 6.92 -0.93 28.52
N VAL A 730 5.79 -0.36 28.10
CA VAL A 730 5.73 0.98 27.49
C VAL A 730 5.67 2.10 28.51
N LYS A 731 5.17 1.87 29.74
CA LYS A 731 5.39 2.83 30.84
C LYS A 731 6.90 3.06 31.06
N ALA A 732 7.68 1.97 31.13
CA ALA A 732 9.14 2.04 31.14
C ALA A 732 9.73 2.67 29.86
N PHE A 733 9.19 2.34 28.67
CA PHE A 733 9.63 2.93 27.40
C PHE A 733 9.34 4.44 27.30
N LYS A 734 8.23 4.93 27.87
CA LYS A 734 7.88 6.36 27.97
C LYS A 734 8.79 7.11 28.94
N GLU A 735 9.20 6.47 30.03
CA GLU A 735 10.24 7.00 30.94
C GLU A 735 11.67 6.92 30.31
N THR A 736 11.83 6.25 29.17
CA THR A 736 13.12 6.07 28.45
C THR A 736 13.55 7.27 27.60
N ILE A 737 13.33 8.49 28.10
CA ILE A 737 14.25 9.61 27.86
C ILE A 737 15.33 9.64 28.96
N VAL A 738 15.03 9.19 30.18
CA VAL A 738 16.02 9.07 31.28
C VAL A 738 16.75 7.72 31.21
N TYR A 739 16.03 6.63 30.93
CA TYR A 739 16.61 5.27 30.87
C TYR A 739 17.63 5.06 29.72
N ALA A 740 17.65 5.96 28.71
CA ALA A 740 18.59 5.90 27.60
C ALA A 740 20.07 5.99 28.05
N ALA A 741 20.33 6.61 29.20
CA ALA A 741 21.66 6.68 29.81
C ALA A 741 22.13 5.37 30.48
N VAL A 742 21.26 4.36 30.60
CA VAL A 742 21.49 3.12 31.37
C VAL A 742 21.36 1.84 30.53
N GLY A 743 21.49 1.95 29.20
CA GLY A 743 21.78 0.80 28.31
C GLY A 743 20.59 0.02 27.74
N GLY A 744 19.34 0.45 27.95
CA GLY A 744 18.15 -0.36 27.63
C GLY A 744 17.93 -0.75 26.16
N PHE A 745 18.47 -0.02 25.18
CA PHE A 745 18.17 -0.24 23.75
C PHE A 745 19.22 -1.07 22.97
N PHE A 746 20.46 -1.14 23.46
CA PHE A 746 21.56 -1.88 22.82
C PHE A 746 22.18 -2.92 23.77
N PRO A 747 21.42 -3.89 24.32
CA PRO A 747 21.92 -4.84 25.32
C PRO A 747 23.08 -5.71 24.80
N TYR A 748 23.12 -6.00 23.50
CA TYR A 748 24.21 -6.73 22.84
C TYR A 748 25.17 -5.82 22.03
N GLY A 749 25.05 -4.49 22.21
CA GLY A 749 25.86 -3.48 21.53
C GLY A 749 25.70 -3.42 20.00
N PHE A 750 26.47 -2.53 19.37
CA PHE A 750 26.45 -2.29 17.91
C PHE A 750 26.84 -3.54 17.09
N LYS A 751 27.62 -4.47 17.69
CA LYS A 751 27.99 -5.74 17.06
C LYS A 751 26.82 -6.72 16.99
N GLY A 752 25.96 -6.76 18.02
CA GLY A 752 24.71 -7.54 18.00
C GLY A 752 23.75 -7.05 16.90
N MET A 753 23.62 -5.73 16.75
CA MET A 753 22.83 -5.09 15.69
C MET A 753 23.31 -5.47 14.27
N ILE A 754 24.62 -5.41 14.01
CA ILE A 754 25.15 -5.80 12.69
C ILE A 754 25.07 -7.32 12.47
N SER A 755 25.27 -8.13 13.51
CA SER A 755 25.08 -9.60 13.42
C SER A 755 23.62 -9.97 13.18
N GLY A 756 22.68 -9.22 13.76
CA GLY A 756 21.26 -9.32 13.43
C GLY A 756 21.04 -9.05 11.94
N ALA A 757 21.60 -7.96 11.40
CA ALA A 757 21.36 -7.53 10.02
C ALA A 757 21.69 -8.60 8.96
N ALA A 758 22.71 -9.42 9.19
CA ALA A 758 23.06 -10.54 8.31
C ALA A 758 21.98 -11.64 8.33
N THR A 759 21.49 -12.04 9.51
CA THR A 759 20.39 -13.01 9.66
C THR A 759 19.08 -12.44 9.13
N CYS A 760 18.82 -11.17 9.40
CA CYS A 760 17.69 -10.39 8.89
C CYS A 760 17.60 -10.39 7.36
N PHE A 761 18.74 -10.45 6.64
CA PHE A 761 18.80 -10.52 5.18
C PHE A 761 18.13 -11.78 4.60
N TYR A 762 18.10 -12.90 5.35
CA TYR A 762 17.38 -14.11 4.92
C TYR A 762 15.88 -13.83 4.66
N GLY A 763 15.30 -12.86 5.37
CA GLY A 763 13.94 -12.40 5.15
C GLY A 763 13.71 -11.69 3.81
N PHE A 764 14.76 -11.39 3.04
CA PHE A 764 14.70 -10.72 1.74
C PHE A 764 15.02 -11.64 0.55
N VAL A 765 15.32 -12.92 0.79
CA VAL A 765 15.63 -13.92 -0.24
C VAL A 765 14.38 -14.27 -1.06
N GLY A 766 14.49 -14.43 -2.38
CA GLY A 766 13.37 -14.69 -3.29
C GLY A 766 12.83 -13.47 -4.07
N PHE A 767 13.37 -12.26 -3.83
CA PHE A 767 13.04 -11.08 -4.64
C PHE A 767 13.30 -11.29 -6.14
N ASP A 768 14.19 -12.23 -6.48
CA ASP A 768 14.61 -12.55 -7.83
C ASP A 768 13.63 -13.49 -8.55
N CYS A 769 12.61 -14.04 -7.88
CA CYS A 769 11.47 -14.71 -8.54
C CYS A 769 10.79 -13.78 -9.57
N VAL A 770 10.83 -12.47 -9.31
CA VAL A 770 10.57 -11.37 -10.27
C VAL A 770 11.27 -11.59 -11.61
N ALA A 771 12.55 -11.93 -11.54
CA ALA A 771 13.44 -12.15 -12.66
C ALA A 771 13.28 -13.57 -13.23
N THR A 772 12.93 -14.56 -12.40
CA THR A 772 12.63 -15.94 -12.82
C THR A 772 11.47 -15.97 -13.80
N ALA A 773 10.43 -15.17 -13.55
CA ALA A 773 9.29 -14.98 -14.43
C ALA A 773 9.55 -14.03 -15.63
N GLY A 774 10.81 -13.76 -15.98
CA GLY A 774 11.19 -12.78 -17.00
C GLY A 774 10.76 -13.09 -18.44
N GLU A 775 10.62 -14.36 -18.84
CA GLU A 775 10.03 -14.72 -20.15
C GLU A 775 8.56 -14.35 -20.23
N GLU A 776 7.89 -14.46 -19.08
CA GLU A 776 6.49 -14.15 -18.86
C GLU A 776 6.27 -12.68 -18.53
N ALA A 777 7.33 -11.88 -18.36
CA ALA A 777 7.22 -10.46 -18.10
C ALA A 777 6.63 -9.72 -19.30
N LYS A 778 5.62 -8.88 -19.05
CA LYS A 778 4.90 -8.10 -20.06
C LYS A 778 5.58 -6.74 -20.17
N ASN A 779 6.12 -6.44 -21.35
CA ASN A 779 7.08 -5.35 -21.55
C ASN A 779 8.28 -5.41 -20.56
N PRO A 780 9.06 -6.53 -20.57
CA PRO A 780 10.07 -6.85 -19.55
C PRO A 780 11.08 -5.74 -19.27
N GLN A 781 11.45 -5.01 -20.32
CA GLN A 781 12.36 -3.85 -20.34
C GLN A 781 11.99 -2.75 -19.33
N ARG A 782 10.78 -2.79 -18.77
CA ARG A 782 10.36 -1.96 -17.63
C ARG A 782 9.77 -2.74 -16.48
N THR A 783 9.07 -3.84 -16.74
CA THR A 783 8.35 -4.53 -15.67
C THR A 783 9.29 -5.22 -14.69
N ILE A 784 10.35 -5.90 -15.12
CA ILE A 784 11.32 -6.52 -14.21
C ILE A 784 12.06 -5.47 -13.34
N PRO A 785 12.50 -4.32 -13.88
CA PRO A 785 13.04 -3.23 -13.06
C PRO A 785 12.12 -2.70 -11.97
N ILE A 786 10.89 -2.33 -12.34
CA ILE A 786 9.90 -1.82 -11.39
C ILE A 786 9.55 -2.91 -10.38
N ALA A 787 9.60 -4.18 -10.80
CA ALA A 787 9.23 -5.31 -10.00
C ALA A 787 10.16 -5.55 -8.80
N VAL A 788 11.47 -5.65 -9.05
CA VAL A 788 12.45 -5.99 -7.99
C VAL A 788 12.55 -4.90 -6.92
N VAL A 789 12.50 -3.63 -7.31
CA VAL A 789 12.63 -2.53 -6.36
C VAL A 789 11.39 -2.44 -5.46
N ALA A 790 10.21 -2.63 -6.03
CA ALA A 790 8.96 -2.60 -5.26
C ALA A 790 8.76 -3.85 -4.38
N SER A 791 9.42 -4.99 -4.66
CA SER A 791 9.36 -6.17 -3.78
C SER A 791 10.08 -5.94 -2.47
N LEU A 792 11.37 -5.67 -2.58
CA LEU A 792 12.28 -5.45 -1.45
C LEU A 792 11.82 -4.31 -0.54
N THR A 793 11.17 -3.28 -1.10
CA THR A 793 10.61 -2.17 -0.34
C THR A 793 9.42 -2.57 0.56
N VAL A 794 8.56 -3.50 0.14
CA VAL A 794 7.43 -3.97 0.99
C VAL A 794 7.94 -4.95 2.05
N ILE A 795 8.86 -5.86 1.67
CA ILE A 795 9.54 -6.78 2.59
C ILE A 795 10.23 -6.01 3.71
N PHE A 796 10.87 -4.88 3.38
CA PHE A 796 11.56 -4.02 4.33
C PHE A 796 10.67 -3.55 5.46
N LEU A 797 9.57 -2.90 5.09
CA LEU A 797 8.61 -2.30 6.01
C LEU A 797 7.87 -3.35 6.83
N ALA A 798 7.88 -4.60 6.34
CA ALA A 798 7.42 -5.77 7.05
C ALA A 798 8.39 -6.28 8.13
N TYR A 799 9.65 -6.49 7.78
CA TYR A 799 10.64 -7.08 8.68
C TYR A 799 11.21 -6.07 9.70
N PHE A 800 11.52 -4.85 9.25
CA PHE A 800 11.70 -3.68 10.13
C PHE A 800 10.40 -3.41 10.92
N GLY A 801 9.27 -3.87 10.39
CA GLY A 801 8.03 -4.03 11.12
C GLY A 801 8.17 -4.88 12.37
N VAL A 802 7.97 -6.20 12.25
CA VAL A 802 7.63 -7.10 13.40
C VAL A 802 8.55 -6.90 14.57
N SER A 803 9.86 -6.93 14.30
CA SER A 803 10.94 -6.65 15.25
C SER A 803 10.62 -5.52 16.24
N THR A 804 10.08 -4.40 15.77
CA THR A 804 9.89 -3.20 16.60
C THR A 804 8.93 -3.41 17.75
N VAL A 805 7.69 -3.84 17.48
CA VAL A 805 6.68 -3.90 18.55
C VAL A 805 6.64 -5.25 19.23
N LEU A 806 7.18 -6.31 18.63
CA LEU A 806 7.58 -7.48 19.43
C LEU A 806 8.55 -7.02 20.55
N THR A 807 9.50 -6.12 20.24
CA THR A 807 10.37 -5.44 21.24
C THR A 807 9.75 -4.30 22.06
N MET A 808 8.44 -4.03 21.95
CA MET A 808 7.75 -3.03 22.79
C MET A 808 6.64 -3.64 23.65
N MET A 809 5.94 -4.67 23.18
CA MET A 809 4.90 -5.37 23.96
C MET A 809 5.52 -6.10 25.16
N VAL A 810 6.51 -6.94 24.88
CA VAL A 810 7.11 -7.86 25.83
C VAL A 810 8.60 -7.52 25.97
N PRO A 811 9.18 -7.50 27.18
CA PRO A 811 10.62 -7.31 27.35
C PRO A 811 11.44 -8.33 26.54
N TYR A 812 12.61 -7.93 26.01
CA TYR A 812 13.39 -8.81 25.10
C TYR A 812 13.90 -10.11 25.74
N TYR A 813 13.86 -10.20 27.07
CA TYR A 813 14.19 -11.39 27.87
C TYR A 813 12.97 -12.27 28.21
N GLU A 814 11.75 -11.81 27.90
CA GLU A 814 10.46 -12.53 28.08
C GLU A 814 9.80 -12.96 26.75
N GLN A 815 10.23 -12.40 25.61
CA GLN A 815 9.84 -12.80 24.24
C GLN A 815 10.29 -14.23 23.89
#